data_AF-A0A3N5UX10-F1
#
_entry.id   AF-A0A3N5UX10-F1
#
_cell.length_a   1.000
_cell.length_b   1.000
_cell.length_c   1.000
_cell.angle_alpha   90.00
_cell.angle_beta   90.00
_cell.angle_gamma   90.00
#
_symmetry.space_group_name_H-M   'P 1'
#
loop_
_entity.id
_entity.type
_entity.pdbx_description
1 polymer ?
#
loop_
_entity_poly.entity_id
_entity_poly.type
_entity_poly.pdbx_seq_one_letter_code
_entity_poly.pdbx_strand_id
1 'polypeptide(L)'
;MADWAGKTLGKVLIHDLIARGGMAEVYTGTHESRGQVAVKVMRGLLERDSDQLARFHREAEVIETLRHANIVQMFDYAFVDESPYLVMEYVPGPSLAAYLKKLHDSDQRLPVSMVAHILESIASALDYAHLKGLVHRDIKPANVLLRSRSETVELGKSLPEDVEPILTDFGLVRLLDSTMLTTAGSVSRTPTYMSPEQARGEKVDKRTDIYSLGILLYEMLAGTVPFHADTTFGMLMKHINEPPPPIKGISTDLQALIDRALAKDPALRYESAGDLANEFIALFNGQTISPGTLHMAQLARQAAKESQAAKPQADRTRRWLRIGIEVTIALILAATIYQFVDSNRTTVVATPPFVDPDIPVGRMRFDDFNFYMDSISVALNNNVPQPEDGTHYEVWLIGNDSETVRDIGSITHGPSGVGRLEFNNPSQDNLLRNYSQVQITREQDGAAISSPTGEVVYSSVFPPQALEYIRYVIVAHDGTPDKGPLMQNLWYYSGEYINKSINGDDLDKAYQGITQAFETNNEAILRKRTEEVINQIVGDLSHEYLDYDGDGNVDNPGDGYGSLSNGEDRLGYLQETALYAKFAADASDSTPNIRTHSESVQVCIQNMDGWTNEILRLALELSKTPMDAEMEPIIAQLSTLGNNLVHGIDENGNGLVSPVAGECGADTAYEHAYFMADMPLYIGLNRIPPSGK
;
A
#
# COMPACT_ATOMS: atom_id res chain seq x y z
N MET A 1 -16.91 11.66 -16.86
CA MET A 1 -15.46 11.95 -16.89
C MET A 1 -15.12 12.66 -18.20
N ALA A 2 -14.13 13.56 -18.18
CA ALA A 2 -13.78 14.39 -19.32
C ALA A 2 -12.75 13.67 -20.21
N ASP A 3 -13.17 13.20 -21.38
CA ASP A 3 -12.24 12.80 -22.44
C ASP A 3 -11.38 14.02 -22.84
N TRP A 4 -10.05 13.89 -22.79
CA TRP A 4 -9.12 14.96 -23.16
C TRP A 4 -8.78 14.93 -24.65
N ALA A 5 -9.10 13.85 -25.36
CA ALA A 5 -8.85 13.74 -26.80
C ALA A 5 -9.57 14.86 -27.57
N GLY A 6 -8.84 15.49 -28.50
CA GLY A 6 -9.32 16.62 -29.29
C GLY A 6 -9.38 17.96 -28.54
N LYS A 7 -9.06 18.01 -27.24
CA LYS A 7 -8.94 19.27 -26.48
C LYS A 7 -7.56 19.88 -26.64
N THR A 8 -7.47 21.19 -26.42
CA THR A 8 -6.19 21.90 -26.37
C THR A 8 -5.87 22.26 -24.92
N LEU A 9 -4.74 21.80 -24.40
CA LEU A 9 -4.18 22.22 -23.11
C LEU A 9 -2.95 23.08 -23.35
N GLY A 10 -3.02 24.35 -22.95
CA GLY A 10 -1.96 25.32 -23.24
C GLY A 10 -1.69 25.41 -24.75
N LYS A 11 -0.51 24.95 -25.17
CA LYS A 11 -0.05 24.95 -26.58
C LYS A 11 -0.08 23.56 -27.23
N VAL A 12 -0.78 22.60 -26.61
CA VAL A 12 -0.80 21.21 -27.04
C VAL A 12 -2.22 20.80 -27.41
N LEU A 13 -2.42 20.39 -28.67
CA LEU A 13 -3.60 19.67 -29.09
C LEU A 13 -3.45 18.21 -28.68
N ILE A 14 -4.35 17.71 -27.84
CA ILE A 14 -4.34 16.32 -27.35
C ILE A 14 -5.00 15.41 -28.38
N HIS A 15 -4.39 14.25 -28.60
CA HIS A 15 -4.86 13.20 -29.49
C HIS A 15 -5.26 11.96 -28.69
N ASP A 16 -4.67 10.80 -28.98
CA ASP A 16 -5.07 9.52 -28.42
C ASP A 16 -4.47 9.25 -27.04
N LEU A 17 -5.23 8.57 -26.18
CA LEU A 17 -4.74 8.03 -24.91
C LEU A 17 -3.71 6.91 -25.19
N ILE A 18 -2.50 7.04 -24.65
CA ILE A 18 -1.41 6.06 -24.76
C ILE A 18 -1.48 5.04 -23.62
N ALA A 19 -1.66 5.54 -22.40
CA ALA A 19 -1.61 4.74 -21.19
C ALA A 19 -2.48 5.36 -20.11
N ARG A 20 -3.15 4.52 -19.33
CA ARG A 20 -3.92 4.93 -18.17
C ARG A 20 -3.30 4.29 -16.93
N GLY A 21 -3.05 5.10 -15.91
CA GLY A 21 -2.54 4.67 -14.62
C GLY A 21 -3.39 5.22 -13.49
N GLY A 22 -3.26 4.64 -12.31
CA GLY A 22 -4.06 4.99 -11.13
C GLY A 22 -4.08 6.48 -10.77
N MET A 23 -2.95 7.16 -10.99
CA MET A 23 -2.75 8.57 -10.60
C MET A 23 -2.64 9.53 -11.78
N ALA A 24 -2.58 9.00 -13.02
CA ALA A 24 -2.39 9.82 -14.20
C ALA A 24 -2.82 9.09 -15.49
N GLU A 25 -3.25 9.87 -16.47
CA GLU A 25 -3.42 9.43 -17.86
C GLU A 25 -2.31 10.02 -18.71
N VAL A 26 -1.84 9.28 -19.70
CA VAL A 26 -0.84 9.75 -20.67
C VAL A 26 -1.46 9.72 -22.05
N TYR A 27 -1.48 10.87 -22.70
CA TYR A 27 -1.99 11.06 -24.06
C TYR A 27 -0.85 11.40 -25.02
N THR A 28 -1.03 11.09 -26.30
CA THR A 28 -0.28 11.75 -27.38
C THR A 28 -0.83 13.16 -27.59
N GLY A 29 0.01 14.05 -28.11
CA GLY A 29 -0.43 15.38 -28.52
C GLY A 29 0.48 15.97 -29.57
N THR A 30 0.08 17.12 -30.11
CA THR A 30 0.93 17.95 -30.97
C THR A 30 1.08 19.32 -30.31
N HIS A 31 2.31 19.64 -29.92
CA HIS A 31 2.68 20.95 -29.42
C HIS A 31 3.02 21.87 -30.61
N GLU A 32 2.44 23.07 -30.63
CA GLU A 32 2.52 24.04 -31.75
C GLU A 32 3.94 24.23 -32.31
N SER A 33 4.95 24.32 -31.44
CA SER A 33 6.35 24.56 -31.83
C SER A 33 7.28 23.34 -31.72
N ARG A 34 6.83 22.19 -31.22
CA ARG A 34 7.70 21.03 -30.91
C ARG A 34 7.29 19.76 -31.67
N GLY A 35 6.12 19.75 -32.31
CA GLY A 35 5.60 18.56 -32.97
C GLY A 35 4.99 17.58 -31.97
N GLN A 36 5.22 16.29 -32.18
CA GLN A 36 4.61 15.24 -31.36
C GLN A 36 5.17 15.24 -29.92
N VAL A 37 4.27 15.16 -28.94
CA VAL A 37 4.57 15.16 -27.51
C VAL A 37 3.73 14.11 -26.79
N ALA A 38 4.14 13.74 -25.58
CA ALA A 38 3.30 13.02 -24.63
C ALA A 38 2.80 14.02 -23.56
N VAL A 39 1.54 13.86 -23.14
CA VAL A 39 0.90 14.70 -22.13
C VAL A 39 0.43 13.82 -20.99
N LYS A 40 1.05 13.95 -19.83
CA LYS A 40 0.66 13.24 -18.61
C LYS A 40 -0.26 14.12 -17.78
N VAL A 41 -1.53 13.77 -17.69
CA VAL A 41 -2.56 14.47 -16.90
C VAL A 41 -2.74 13.72 -15.59
N MET A 42 -2.45 14.37 -14.48
CA MET A 42 -2.56 13.78 -13.14
C MET A 42 -4.03 13.82 -12.66
N ARG A 43 -4.50 12.78 -11.95
CA ARG A 43 -5.88 12.65 -11.48
C ARG A 43 -6.00 12.90 -9.97
N GLY A 44 -7.06 13.61 -9.56
CA GLY A 44 -7.53 13.66 -8.16
C GLY A 44 -6.54 14.25 -7.15
N LEU A 45 -5.57 15.05 -7.60
CA LEU A 45 -4.32 15.22 -6.86
C LEU A 45 -4.25 16.49 -6.00
N LEU A 46 -5.18 17.43 -6.14
CA LEU A 46 -5.11 18.71 -5.41
C LEU A 46 -6.51 19.23 -5.04
N GLU A 47 -7.13 18.65 -4.02
CA GLU A 47 -8.10 19.40 -3.23
C GLU A 47 -7.35 20.27 -2.20
N ARG A 48 -7.11 21.54 -2.55
CA ARG A 48 -6.93 22.71 -1.65
C ARG A 48 -5.81 22.72 -0.59
N ASP A 49 -4.72 21.96 -0.71
CA ASP A 49 -3.54 22.14 0.15
C ASP A 49 -2.43 22.95 -0.55
N SER A 50 -2.23 24.21 -0.15
CA SER A 50 -1.27 25.14 -0.76
C SER A 50 0.19 24.67 -0.68
N ASP A 51 0.52 23.84 0.32
CA ASP A 51 1.89 23.36 0.54
C ASP A 51 2.27 22.24 -0.43
N GLN A 52 1.31 21.41 -0.85
CA GLN A 52 1.54 20.35 -1.83
C GLN A 52 1.72 20.95 -3.23
N LEU A 53 0.91 21.95 -3.57
CA LEU A 53 1.05 22.72 -4.81
C LEU A 53 2.41 23.44 -4.90
N ALA A 54 2.87 24.07 -3.80
CA ALA A 54 4.17 24.73 -3.76
C ALA A 54 5.35 23.74 -3.92
N ARG A 55 5.24 22.53 -3.36
CA ARG A 55 6.21 21.45 -3.57
C ARG A 55 6.18 20.94 -5.01
N PHE A 56 4.99 20.81 -5.60
CA PHE A 56 4.81 20.44 -7.01
C PHE A 56 5.55 21.41 -7.93
N HIS A 57 5.34 22.72 -7.77
CA HIS A 57 6.05 23.72 -8.55
C HIS A 57 7.58 23.59 -8.43
N ARG A 58 8.09 23.48 -7.19
CA ARG A 58 9.54 23.39 -6.95
C ARG A 58 10.17 22.14 -7.55
N GLU A 59 9.46 21.01 -7.55
CA GLU A 59 9.97 19.77 -8.11
C GLU A 59 9.85 19.74 -9.64
N ALA A 60 8.73 20.22 -10.19
CA ALA A 60 8.55 20.40 -11.62
C ALA A 60 9.64 21.31 -12.22
N GLU A 61 9.99 22.42 -11.55
CA GLU A 61 11.09 23.30 -11.95
C GLU A 61 12.44 22.55 -12.03
N VAL A 62 12.76 21.72 -11.04
CA VAL A 62 14.02 20.95 -11.04
C VAL A 62 14.03 19.92 -12.16
N ILE A 63 12.92 19.20 -12.36
CA ILE A 63 12.75 18.20 -13.42
C ILE A 63 12.86 18.87 -14.80
N GLU A 64 12.29 20.06 -14.98
CA GLU A 64 12.39 20.84 -16.21
C GLU A 64 13.85 21.22 -16.55
N THR A 65 14.77 21.25 -15.58
CA THR A 65 16.21 21.51 -15.84
C THR A 65 17.01 20.27 -16.24
N LEU A 66 16.44 19.06 -16.14
CA LEU A 66 17.16 17.83 -16.45
C LEU A 66 17.39 17.70 -17.95
N ARG A 67 18.65 17.57 -18.36
CA ARG A 67 19.08 17.35 -19.75
C ARG A 67 20.03 16.16 -19.77
N HIS A 68 19.51 14.98 -20.09
CA HIS A 68 20.29 13.75 -20.15
C HIS A 68 19.74 12.84 -21.24
N ALA A 69 20.62 12.12 -21.96
CA ALA A 69 20.21 11.27 -23.09
C ALA A 69 19.24 10.15 -22.69
N ASN A 70 19.33 9.69 -21.44
CA ASN A 70 18.54 8.60 -20.87
C ASN A 70 17.47 9.08 -19.87
N ILE A 71 17.09 10.36 -19.88
CA ILE A 71 15.96 10.90 -19.09
C ILE A 71 14.96 11.51 -20.06
N VAL A 72 13.68 11.22 -19.89
CA VAL A 72 12.63 11.81 -20.71
C VAL A 72 12.64 13.33 -20.58
N GLN A 73 12.67 14.04 -21.71
CA GLN A 73 12.69 15.49 -21.66
C GLN A 73 11.32 16.06 -21.31
N MET A 74 11.23 16.76 -20.18
CA MET A 74 10.07 17.59 -19.86
C MET A 74 10.14 18.93 -20.60
N PHE A 75 9.06 19.32 -21.26
CA PHE A 75 8.98 20.56 -22.04
C PHE A 75 8.19 21.66 -21.34
N ASP A 76 7.12 21.30 -20.65
CA ASP A 76 6.23 22.26 -20.00
C ASP A 76 5.43 21.58 -18.87
N TYR A 77 4.86 22.38 -17.98
CA TYR A 77 3.83 21.93 -17.03
C TYR A 77 2.83 23.04 -16.75
N ALA A 78 1.60 22.66 -16.49
CA ALA A 78 0.56 23.61 -16.11
C ALA A 78 -0.59 22.91 -15.38
N PHE A 79 -1.60 23.70 -15.02
CA PHE A 79 -2.82 23.23 -14.36
C PHE A 79 -4.02 23.54 -15.24
N VAL A 80 -4.93 22.56 -15.37
CA VAL A 80 -6.27 22.77 -15.94
C VAL A 80 -7.26 22.15 -14.97
N ASP A 81 -8.30 22.90 -14.60
CA ASP A 81 -9.33 22.46 -13.64
C ASP A 81 -8.70 21.89 -12.34
N GLU A 82 -7.70 22.59 -11.78
CA GLU A 82 -6.92 22.21 -10.59
C GLU A 82 -6.13 20.89 -10.71
N SER A 83 -6.06 20.28 -11.91
CA SER A 83 -5.31 19.06 -12.17
C SER A 83 -3.98 19.38 -12.87
N PRO A 84 -2.82 18.94 -12.32
CA PRO A 84 -1.54 19.15 -12.96
C PRO A 84 -1.43 18.31 -14.23
N TYR A 85 -0.87 18.90 -15.29
CA TYR A 85 -0.44 18.17 -16.47
C TYR A 85 1.01 18.51 -16.83
N LEU A 86 1.69 17.52 -17.39
CA LEU A 86 3.09 17.57 -17.78
C LEU A 86 3.16 17.33 -19.28
N VAL A 87 3.86 18.20 -20.01
CA VAL A 87 4.16 18.01 -21.43
C VAL A 87 5.58 17.53 -21.55
N MET A 88 5.77 16.37 -22.17
CA MET A 88 7.06 15.70 -22.26
C MET A 88 7.34 15.17 -23.67
N GLU A 89 8.59 14.83 -23.91
CA GLU A 89 9.02 14.13 -25.11
C GLU A 89 8.23 12.84 -25.30
N TYR A 90 7.72 12.66 -26.52
CA TYR A 90 7.15 11.38 -26.92
C TYR A 90 8.28 10.42 -27.28
N VAL A 91 8.43 9.34 -26.51
CA VAL A 91 9.42 8.29 -26.77
C VAL A 91 8.74 7.15 -27.53
N PRO A 92 9.07 6.92 -28.81
CA PRO A 92 8.46 5.85 -29.59
C PRO A 92 9.08 4.50 -29.21
N GLY A 93 8.29 3.62 -28.60
CA GLY A 93 8.65 2.23 -28.31
C GLY A 93 8.03 1.69 -27.02
N PRO A 94 8.19 0.40 -26.74
CA PRO A 94 7.62 -0.24 -25.55
C PRO A 94 8.38 0.14 -24.28
N SER A 95 7.76 -0.11 -23.12
CA SER A 95 8.48 -0.12 -21.85
C SER A 95 9.33 -1.38 -21.71
N LEU A 96 10.38 -1.30 -20.89
CA LEU A 96 11.20 -2.44 -20.51
C LEU A 96 10.34 -3.51 -19.82
N ALA A 97 9.31 -3.13 -19.06
CA ALA A 97 8.34 -4.08 -18.49
C ALA A 97 7.66 -4.94 -19.55
N ALA A 98 7.09 -4.31 -20.59
CA ALA A 98 6.43 -5.03 -21.67
C ALA A 98 7.40 -5.93 -22.43
N TYR A 99 8.64 -5.46 -22.63
CA TYR A 99 9.69 -6.23 -23.29
C TYR A 99 10.13 -7.45 -22.46
N LEU A 100 10.44 -7.26 -21.17
CA LEU A 100 10.85 -8.34 -20.26
C LEU A 100 9.74 -9.37 -20.09
N LYS A 101 8.48 -8.95 -19.92
CA LYS A 101 7.33 -9.85 -19.86
C LYS A 101 7.29 -10.77 -21.08
N LYS A 102 7.33 -10.19 -22.29
CA LYS A 102 7.30 -10.97 -23.54
C LYS A 102 8.47 -11.95 -23.66
N LEU A 103 9.65 -11.54 -23.20
CA LEU A 103 10.86 -12.34 -23.21
C LEU A 103 10.76 -13.52 -22.23
N HIS A 104 10.28 -13.27 -21.01
CA HIS A 104 10.12 -14.28 -19.96
C HIS A 104 8.98 -15.26 -20.26
N ASP A 105 7.89 -14.80 -20.88
CA ASP A 105 6.81 -15.67 -21.38
C ASP A 105 7.33 -16.71 -22.39
N SER A 106 8.46 -16.43 -23.04
CA SER A 106 9.13 -17.32 -23.99
C SER A 106 10.34 -18.06 -23.38
N ASP A 107 10.49 -18.00 -22.05
CA ASP A 107 11.64 -18.46 -21.26
C ASP A 107 13.01 -17.99 -21.79
N GLN A 108 13.06 -16.78 -22.34
CA GLN A 108 14.29 -16.14 -22.78
C GLN A 108 14.75 -15.11 -21.75
N ARG A 109 16.02 -14.70 -21.85
CA ARG A 109 16.63 -13.65 -21.01
C ARG A 109 17.40 -12.68 -21.90
N LEU A 110 17.63 -11.47 -21.40
CA LEU A 110 18.45 -10.50 -22.11
C LEU A 110 19.90 -11.02 -22.21
N PRO A 111 20.58 -10.85 -23.35
CA PRO A 111 22.01 -11.04 -23.43
C PRO A 111 22.70 -10.17 -22.37
N VAL A 112 23.71 -10.70 -21.68
CA VAL A 112 24.39 -9.98 -20.59
C VAL A 112 25.01 -8.66 -21.06
N SER A 113 25.47 -8.59 -22.31
CA SER A 113 25.92 -7.35 -22.94
C SER A 113 24.83 -6.27 -22.98
N MET A 114 23.58 -6.67 -23.24
CA MET A 114 22.43 -5.77 -23.26
C MET A 114 22.01 -5.37 -21.85
N VAL A 115 22.10 -6.30 -20.89
CA VAL A 115 21.92 -5.97 -19.46
C VAL A 115 22.93 -4.92 -19.01
N ALA A 116 24.21 -5.06 -19.40
CA ALA A 116 25.25 -4.09 -19.08
C ALA A 116 24.94 -2.70 -19.67
N HIS A 117 24.56 -2.65 -20.94
CA HIS A 117 24.22 -1.40 -21.63
C HIS A 117 23.01 -0.68 -21.01
N ILE A 118 21.95 -1.42 -20.67
CA ILE A 118 20.77 -0.86 -20.01
C ILE A 118 21.11 -0.35 -18.62
N LEU A 119 21.87 -1.15 -17.85
CA LEU A 119 22.30 -0.80 -16.50
C LEU A 119 23.16 0.47 -16.49
N GLU A 120 24.13 0.58 -17.39
CA GLU A 120 25.00 1.76 -17.54
C GLU A 120 24.20 3.01 -17.85
N SER A 121 23.29 2.92 -18.81
CA SER A 121 22.46 4.04 -19.25
C SER A 121 21.54 4.56 -18.14
N ILE A 122 20.89 3.66 -17.40
CA ILE A 122 20.02 4.03 -16.26
C ILE A 122 20.86 4.57 -15.10
N ALA A 123 22.01 3.95 -14.80
CA ALA A 123 22.92 4.42 -13.76
C ALA A 123 23.44 5.84 -14.05
N SER A 124 23.79 6.12 -15.32
CA SER A 124 24.22 7.45 -15.75
C SER A 124 23.12 8.51 -15.57
N ALA A 125 21.87 8.17 -15.91
CA ALA A 125 20.71 9.03 -15.66
C ALA A 125 20.46 9.29 -14.17
N LEU A 126 20.55 8.25 -13.34
CA LEU A 126 20.37 8.35 -11.90
C LEU A 126 21.43 9.23 -11.25
N ASP A 127 22.72 8.98 -11.54
CA ASP A 127 23.81 9.78 -10.99
C ASP A 127 23.70 11.25 -11.41
N TYR A 128 23.32 11.52 -12.67
CA TYR A 128 23.06 12.87 -13.16
C TYR A 128 21.96 13.57 -12.35
N ALA A 129 20.85 12.89 -12.04
CA ALA A 129 19.77 13.43 -11.23
C ALA A 129 20.18 13.59 -9.75
N HIS A 130 20.92 12.61 -9.19
CA HIS A 130 21.41 12.63 -7.81
C HIS A 130 22.36 13.80 -7.57
N LEU A 131 23.22 14.15 -8.53
CA LEU A 131 24.10 15.33 -8.47
C LEU A 131 23.31 16.65 -8.38
N LYS A 132 22.07 16.67 -8.84
CA LYS A 132 21.14 17.80 -8.75
C LYS A 132 20.23 17.71 -7.52
N GLY A 133 20.45 16.75 -6.63
CA GLY A 133 19.68 16.55 -5.40
C GLY A 133 18.31 15.92 -5.62
N LEU A 134 18.06 15.33 -6.78
CA LEU A 134 16.80 14.65 -7.11
C LEU A 134 16.98 13.14 -6.99
N VAL A 135 16.10 12.47 -6.23
CA VAL A 135 16.02 11.01 -6.10
C VAL A 135 14.77 10.55 -6.84
N HIS A 136 14.86 9.48 -7.63
CA HIS A 136 13.76 9.01 -8.48
C HIS A 136 12.62 8.35 -7.69
N ARG A 137 12.94 7.49 -6.71
CA ARG A 137 12.04 6.79 -5.76
C ARG A 137 11.12 5.70 -6.33
N ASP A 138 10.91 5.67 -7.65
CA ASP A 138 10.06 4.66 -8.31
C ASP A 138 10.77 4.00 -9.50
N ILE A 139 11.97 3.46 -9.29
CA ILE A 139 12.69 2.73 -10.34
C ILE A 139 12.07 1.35 -10.52
N LYS A 140 11.54 1.10 -11.73
CA LYS A 140 10.93 -0.17 -12.15
C LYS A 140 10.94 -0.27 -13.68
N PRO A 141 10.83 -1.49 -14.27
CA PRO A 141 10.86 -1.65 -15.72
C PRO A 141 9.75 -0.87 -16.46
N ALA A 142 8.61 -0.61 -15.80
CA ALA A 142 7.51 0.16 -16.39
C ALA A 142 7.86 1.63 -16.63
N ASN A 143 8.82 2.19 -15.87
CA ASN A 143 9.28 3.57 -15.99
C ASN A 143 10.52 3.71 -16.88
N VAL A 144 10.90 2.66 -17.61
CA VAL A 144 12.00 2.67 -18.58
C VAL A 144 11.43 2.43 -19.97
N LEU A 145 11.43 3.44 -20.83
CA LEU A 145 11.00 3.33 -22.23
C LEU A 145 12.19 2.97 -23.12
N LEU A 146 11.96 2.16 -24.15
CA LEU A 146 13.01 1.72 -25.07
C LEU A 146 12.80 2.37 -26.43
N ARG A 147 13.82 3.08 -26.93
CA ARG A 147 13.86 3.57 -28.33
C ARG A 147 15.13 3.10 -29.02
N SER A 148 15.18 3.23 -30.34
CA SER A 148 16.41 3.04 -31.12
C SER A 148 16.45 4.10 -32.22
N ARG A 149 17.65 4.46 -32.67
CA ARG A 149 17.86 5.41 -33.77
C ARG A 149 17.82 4.70 -35.13
N SER A 150 18.16 3.42 -35.16
CA SER A 150 18.25 2.61 -36.37
C SER A 150 16.91 1.99 -36.78
N GLU A 151 16.10 1.56 -35.82
CA GLU A 151 14.81 0.91 -36.07
C GLU A 151 13.80 1.07 -34.92
N THR A 152 12.54 0.72 -35.18
CA THR A 152 11.52 0.70 -34.13
C THR A 152 11.70 -0.54 -33.25
N VAL A 153 11.72 -0.35 -31.94
CA VAL A 153 11.79 -1.46 -30.98
C VAL A 153 10.43 -2.17 -30.95
N GLU A 154 10.41 -3.44 -31.32
CA GLU A 154 9.21 -4.28 -31.35
C GLU A 154 9.29 -5.40 -30.30
N LEU A 155 8.15 -5.73 -29.69
CA LEU A 155 8.05 -6.83 -28.74
C LEU A 155 8.30 -8.18 -29.44
N GLY A 156 9.13 -9.03 -28.85
CA GLY A 156 9.44 -10.36 -29.38
C GLY A 156 10.54 -10.39 -30.45
N LYS A 157 11.10 -9.25 -30.84
CA LYS A 157 12.37 -9.17 -31.58
C LYS A 157 13.51 -8.86 -30.63
N SER A 158 14.74 -9.22 -31.00
CA SER A 158 15.93 -8.84 -30.24
C SER A 158 16.09 -7.32 -30.20
N LEU A 159 16.57 -6.79 -29.07
CA LEU A 159 16.86 -5.36 -28.96
C LEU A 159 17.96 -4.96 -29.95
N PRO A 160 17.81 -3.81 -30.63
CA PRO A 160 18.85 -3.23 -31.47
C PRO A 160 20.12 -2.95 -30.64
N GLU A 161 21.30 -3.01 -31.27
CA GLU A 161 22.56 -2.66 -30.61
C GLU A 161 22.60 -1.20 -30.13
N ASP A 162 21.86 -0.31 -30.81
CA ASP A 162 21.76 1.11 -30.50
C ASP A 162 20.53 1.46 -29.65
N VAL A 163 19.93 0.48 -28.96
CA VAL A 163 18.80 0.73 -28.06
C VAL A 163 19.16 1.76 -26.99
N GLU A 164 18.26 2.68 -26.71
CA GLU A 164 18.40 3.70 -25.68
C GLU A 164 17.27 3.52 -24.65
N PRO A 165 17.60 3.15 -23.40
CA PRO A 165 16.63 3.18 -22.32
C PRO A 165 16.45 4.64 -21.84
N ILE A 166 15.20 5.07 -21.76
CA ILE A 166 14.80 6.42 -21.37
C ILE A 166 13.99 6.33 -20.08
N LEU A 167 14.53 6.88 -19.01
CA LEU A 167 13.91 6.90 -17.70
C LEU A 167 12.84 7.99 -17.64
N THR A 168 11.63 7.63 -17.24
CA THR A 168 10.47 8.54 -17.09
C THR A 168 10.01 8.61 -15.63
N ASP A 169 9.12 9.56 -15.33
CA ASP A 169 8.41 9.67 -14.04
C ASP A 169 9.27 10.06 -12.82
N PHE A 170 10.36 10.81 -13.06
CA PHE A 170 11.15 11.42 -11.98
C PHE A 170 10.28 12.24 -11.01
N GLY A 171 10.42 11.96 -9.71
CA GLY A 171 9.95 12.86 -8.63
C GLY A 171 8.44 12.93 -8.42
N LEU A 172 7.60 12.26 -9.22
CA LEU A 172 6.14 12.34 -9.07
C LEU A 172 5.61 11.70 -7.79
N VAL A 173 6.35 10.75 -7.20
CA VAL A 173 5.96 10.05 -5.96
C VAL A 173 6.20 10.90 -4.71
N ARG A 174 7.17 11.82 -4.72
CA ARG A 174 7.47 12.66 -3.56
C ARG A 174 6.41 13.73 -3.32
N LEU A 175 5.71 14.11 -4.38
CA LEU A 175 4.50 14.94 -4.36
C LEU A 175 3.31 14.23 -3.71
N LEU A 176 3.41 12.91 -3.55
CA LEU A 176 2.42 12.00 -2.98
C LEU A 176 2.86 11.41 -1.63
N ASP A 177 4.07 11.69 -1.14
CA ASP A 177 4.64 11.03 0.05
C ASP A 177 3.90 11.39 1.36
N SER A 178 3.05 12.42 1.38
CA SER A 178 2.16 12.69 2.53
C SER A 178 0.97 11.73 2.59
N THR A 179 0.57 11.13 1.46
CA THR A 179 -0.56 10.20 1.33
C THR A 179 -0.14 8.75 1.13
N MET A 180 1.03 8.47 0.52
CA MET A 180 1.42 7.08 0.21
C MET A 180 1.95 6.27 1.40
N LEU A 181 2.59 6.92 2.38
CA LEU A 181 3.19 6.25 3.56
C LEU A 181 2.24 6.17 4.76
N THR A 182 1.10 6.85 4.65
CA THR A 182 0.10 7.02 5.70
C THR A 182 -1.13 6.14 5.48
N THR A 183 -1.27 5.61 4.27
CA THR A 183 -2.29 4.67 3.83
C THR A 183 -1.67 3.27 3.73
N ALA A 184 -1.34 2.67 4.88
CA ALA A 184 -0.81 1.31 4.96
C ALA A 184 -1.91 0.24 4.73
N GLY A 185 -2.79 0.46 3.75
CA GLY A 185 -3.90 -0.43 3.35
C GLY A 185 -4.11 -0.50 1.82
N SER A 186 -4.17 0.64 1.12
CA SER A 186 -4.48 0.73 -0.33
C SER A 186 -3.27 1.01 -1.22
N VAL A 187 -2.14 0.34 -1.01
CA VAL A 187 -1.18 0.25 -2.13
C VAL A 187 -1.72 -0.79 -3.11
N SER A 188 -2.57 -0.35 -4.03
CA SER A 188 -3.22 -1.19 -5.05
C SER A 188 -2.24 -1.70 -6.13
N ARG A 189 -0.95 -1.84 -5.81
CA ARG A 189 0.05 -2.63 -6.53
C ARG A 189 1.05 -3.22 -5.54
N THR A 190 1.40 -4.49 -5.70
CA THR A 190 2.50 -5.11 -4.95
C THR A 190 3.78 -4.27 -5.11
N PRO A 191 4.42 -3.80 -4.02
CA PRO A 191 5.55 -2.84 -4.05
C PRO A 191 6.88 -3.52 -4.43
N THR A 192 6.92 -4.23 -5.56
CA THR A 192 7.95 -5.19 -5.97
C THR A 192 9.38 -4.62 -6.09
N TYR A 193 9.53 -3.32 -6.31
CA TYR A 193 10.83 -2.65 -6.47
C TYR A 193 11.14 -1.68 -5.32
N MET A 194 10.30 -1.62 -4.29
CA MET A 194 10.42 -0.66 -3.20
C MET A 194 11.65 -0.97 -2.32
N SER A 195 12.36 0.08 -1.91
CA SER A 195 13.49 -0.08 -1.00
C SER A 195 13.05 -0.36 0.46
N PRO A 196 13.89 -1.00 1.29
CA PRO A 196 13.59 -1.27 2.70
C PRO A 196 13.24 0.01 3.48
N GLU A 197 13.98 1.10 3.26
CA GLU A 197 13.76 2.39 3.91
C GLU A 197 12.45 3.04 3.46
N GLN A 198 12.03 2.87 2.20
CA GLN A 198 10.70 3.28 1.75
C GLN A 198 9.61 2.44 2.41
N ALA A 199 9.81 1.12 2.48
CA ALA A 199 8.85 0.21 3.12
C ALA A 199 8.66 0.49 4.63
N ARG A 200 9.69 1.02 5.31
CA ARG A 200 9.62 1.46 6.71
C ARG A 200 9.13 2.90 6.89
N GLY A 201 8.96 3.66 5.81
CA GLY A 201 8.69 5.10 5.86
C GLY A 201 9.84 5.91 6.49
N GLU A 202 11.08 5.42 6.36
CA GLU A 202 12.29 6.12 6.78
C GLU A 202 12.71 7.19 5.76
N LYS A 203 13.66 8.04 6.14
CA LYS A 203 14.20 9.06 5.23
C LYS A 203 14.95 8.39 4.09
N VAL A 204 14.47 8.62 2.87
CA VAL A 204 15.11 8.12 1.64
C VAL A 204 16.24 9.05 1.17
N ASP A 205 17.30 8.45 0.64
CA ASP A 205 18.38 9.14 -0.07
C ASP A 205 18.62 8.48 -1.45
N LYS A 206 19.68 8.89 -2.16
CA LYS A 206 20.03 8.33 -3.49
C LYS A 206 20.19 6.80 -3.51
N ARG A 207 20.51 6.17 -2.38
CA ARG A 207 20.73 4.72 -2.28
C ARG A 207 19.43 3.91 -2.31
N THR A 208 18.28 4.58 -2.19
CA THR A 208 16.97 4.01 -2.53
C THR A 208 16.90 3.60 -4.00
N ASP A 209 17.29 4.49 -4.92
CA ASP A 209 17.28 4.19 -6.35
C ASP A 209 18.26 3.06 -6.71
N ILE A 210 19.39 2.97 -5.99
CA ILE A 210 20.38 1.90 -6.16
C ILE A 210 19.79 0.54 -5.79
N TYR A 211 18.99 0.48 -4.72
CA TYR A 211 18.31 -0.77 -4.33
C TYR A 211 17.32 -1.20 -5.41
N SER A 212 16.45 -0.29 -5.84
CA SER A 212 15.45 -0.57 -6.88
C SER A 212 16.10 -0.93 -8.23
N LEU A 213 17.22 -0.29 -8.59
CA LEU A 213 18.04 -0.67 -9.74
C LEU A 213 18.66 -2.07 -9.56
N GLY A 214 19.04 -2.43 -8.34
CA GLY A 214 19.47 -3.80 -8.00
C GLY A 214 18.38 -4.84 -8.21
N ILE A 215 17.12 -4.52 -7.90
CA ILE A 215 15.97 -5.41 -8.17
C ILE A 215 15.77 -5.55 -9.68
N LEU A 216 15.83 -4.44 -10.43
CA LEU A 216 15.76 -4.45 -11.89
C LEU A 216 16.88 -5.29 -12.52
N LEU A 217 18.12 -5.15 -12.03
CA LEU A 217 19.26 -5.96 -12.46
C LEU A 217 19.04 -7.45 -12.16
N TYR A 218 18.53 -7.76 -10.96
CA TYR A 218 18.17 -9.13 -10.59
C TYR A 218 17.18 -9.73 -11.57
N GLU A 219 16.10 -9.00 -11.87
CA GLU A 219 15.04 -9.43 -12.79
C GLU A 219 15.57 -9.67 -14.20
N MET A 220 16.39 -8.77 -14.75
CA MET A 220 16.98 -8.94 -16.08
C MET A 220 17.88 -10.19 -16.17
N LEU A 221 18.53 -10.57 -15.08
CA LEU A 221 19.43 -11.74 -15.03
C LEU A 221 18.68 -13.05 -14.73
N ALA A 222 17.76 -13.04 -13.76
CA ALA A 222 17.04 -14.22 -13.30
C ALA A 222 15.76 -14.51 -14.11
N GLY A 223 15.19 -13.48 -14.73
CA GLY A 223 13.86 -13.48 -15.36
C GLY A 223 12.69 -13.38 -14.40
N THR A 224 12.97 -13.19 -13.12
CA THR A 224 11.96 -12.99 -12.09
C THR A 224 12.55 -12.10 -11.02
N VAL A 225 11.69 -11.40 -10.29
CA VAL A 225 12.08 -10.56 -9.16
C VAL A 225 12.52 -11.43 -7.96
N PRO A 226 13.35 -10.92 -7.04
CA PRO A 226 13.90 -11.73 -5.95
C PRO A 226 12.86 -12.09 -4.88
N PHE A 227 11.79 -11.31 -4.75
CA PHE A 227 10.76 -11.52 -3.73
C PHE A 227 9.39 -11.65 -4.38
N HIS A 228 8.62 -12.61 -3.87
CA HIS A 228 7.23 -12.89 -4.23
C HIS A 228 6.44 -13.03 -2.93
N ALA A 229 5.27 -12.42 -2.86
CA ALA A 229 4.37 -12.53 -1.71
C ALA A 229 2.93 -12.29 -2.17
N ASP A 230 2.00 -13.01 -1.56
CA ASP A 230 0.59 -13.00 -1.94
C ASP A 230 -0.13 -11.75 -1.38
N THR A 231 0.49 -11.04 -0.42
CA THR A 231 0.00 -9.79 0.13
C THR A 231 1.03 -8.67 0.01
N THR A 232 0.55 -7.43 -0.14
CA THR A 232 1.38 -6.21 -0.13
C THR A 232 2.24 -6.14 1.13
N PHE A 233 1.66 -6.40 2.31
CA PHE A 233 2.41 -6.44 3.56
C PHE A 233 3.49 -7.53 3.57
N GLY A 234 3.17 -8.73 3.08
CA GLY A 234 4.15 -9.79 2.90
C GLY A 234 5.33 -9.34 2.03
N MET A 235 5.06 -8.66 0.91
CA MET A 235 6.09 -8.11 0.03
C MET A 235 6.98 -7.08 0.75
N LEU A 236 6.37 -6.14 1.50
CA LEU A 236 7.10 -5.16 2.31
C LEU A 236 8.01 -5.85 3.33
N MET A 237 7.51 -6.87 4.03
CA MET A 237 8.30 -7.63 5.00
C MET A 237 9.48 -8.36 4.35
N LYS A 238 9.35 -8.86 3.12
CA LYS A 238 10.47 -9.45 2.37
C LYS A 238 11.52 -8.42 2.01
N HIS A 239 11.10 -7.25 1.52
CA HIS A 239 12.02 -6.14 1.27
C HIS A 239 12.73 -5.69 2.55
N ILE A 240 12.05 -5.66 3.70
CA ILE A 240 12.63 -5.25 4.98
C ILE A 240 13.60 -6.30 5.55
N ASN A 241 13.25 -7.58 5.51
CA ASN A 241 13.89 -8.61 6.32
C ASN A 241 14.61 -9.72 5.54
N GLU A 242 14.13 -10.11 4.36
CA GLU A 242 14.62 -11.32 3.68
C GLU A 242 15.81 -11.01 2.75
N PRO A 243 16.96 -11.70 2.87
CA PRO A 243 18.03 -11.55 1.89
C PRO A 243 17.56 -12.00 0.50
N PRO A 244 18.05 -11.38 -0.59
CA PRO A 244 17.69 -11.80 -1.93
C PRO A 244 18.10 -13.27 -2.17
N PRO A 245 17.25 -14.10 -2.79
CA PRO A 245 17.62 -15.46 -3.17
C PRO A 245 18.78 -15.47 -4.17
N PRO A 246 19.71 -16.44 -4.09
CA PRO A 246 20.79 -16.51 -5.07
C PRO A 246 20.28 -16.87 -6.47
N ILE A 247 20.80 -16.21 -7.50
CA ILE A 247 20.51 -16.52 -8.89
C ILE A 247 21.28 -17.79 -9.28
N LYS A 248 20.59 -18.77 -9.86
CA LYS A 248 21.22 -20.01 -10.32
C LYS A 248 22.06 -19.74 -11.57
N GLY A 249 23.28 -20.26 -11.61
CA GLY A 249 24.13 -20.25 -12.81
C GLY A 249 25.00 -19.01 -13.00
N ILE A 250 24.97 -18.03 -12.11
CA ILE A 250 25.90 -16.88 -12.11
C ILE A 250 27.13 -17.14 -11.23
N SER A 251 28.19 -16.36 -11.44
CA SER A 251 29.41 -16.44 -10.61
C SER A 251 29.16 -15.95 -9.19
N THR A 252 29.99 -16.40 -8.25
CA THR A 252 29.97 -15.92 -6.85
C THR A 252 30.21 -14.42 -6.74
N ASP A 253 31.04 -13.89 -7.64
CA ASP A 253 31.35 -12.48 -7.76
C ASP A 253 30.09 -11.70 -8.17
N LEU A 254 29.40 -12.15 -9.23
CA LEU A 254 28.17 -11.49 -9.67
C LEU A 254 27.06 -11.57 -8.60
N GLN A 255 26.98 -12.67 -7.86
CA GLN A 255 26.05 -12.77 -6.74
C GLN A 255 26.41 -11.78 -5.61
N ALA A 256 27.69 -11.61 -5.28
CA ALA A 256 28.12 -10.67 -4.26
C ALA A 256 27.82 -9.21 -4.66
N LEU A 257 27.94 -8.87 -5.94
CA LEU A 257 27.53 -7.57 -6.48
C LEU A 257 26.04 -7.30 -6.24
N ILE A 258 25.19 -8.28 -6.55
CA ILE A 258 23.72 -8.20 -6.37
C ILE A 258 23.38 -8.06 -4.88
N ASP A 259 24.00 -8.85 -4.02
CA ASP A 259 23.73 -8.81 -2.58
C ASP A 259 24.14 -7.48 -1.94
N ARG A 260 25.21 -6.84 -2.46
CA ARG A 260 25.59 -5.48 -2.05
C ARG A 260 24.55 -4.46 -2.49
N ALA A 261 24.08 -4.52 -3.74
CA ALA A 261 23.05 -3.60 -4.24
C ALA A 261 21.73 -3.74 -3.45
N LEU A 262 21.37 -4.97 -3.07
CA LEU A 262 20.15 -5.32 -2.35
C LEU A 262 20.32 -5.40 -0.83
N ALA A 263 21.39 -4.80 -0.29
CA ALA A 263 21.62 -4.76 1.14
C ALA A 263 20.47 -4.01 1.86
N LYS A 264 20.03 -4.53 3.00
CA LYS A 264 18.89 -3.96 3.74
C LYS A 264 19.21 -2.62 4.36
N ASP A 265 20.44 -2.48 4.85
CA ASP A 265 21.02 -1.21 5.29
C ASP A 265 21.55 -0.42 4.08
N PRO A 266 21.04 0.79 3.80
CA PRO A 266 21.55 1.64 2.73
C PRO A 266 23.06 1.91 2.83
N ALA A 267 23.65 1.97 4.03
CA ALA A 267 25.08 2.20 4.22
C ALA A 267 25.97 1.06 3.69
N LEU A 268 25.39 -0.13 3.51
CA LEU A 268 26.10 -1.27 2.94
C LEU A 268 26.05 -1.34 1.40
N ARG A 269 25.26 -0.46 0.76
CA ARG A 269 25.09 -0.43 -0.70
C ARG A 269 26.25 0.28 -1.40
N TYR A 270 26.09 0.50 -2.70
CA TYR A 270 26.97 1.37 -3.47
C TYR A 270 26.72 2.84 -3.13
N GLU A 271 27.74 3.67 -3.31
CA GLU A 271 27.62 5.12 -3.10
C GLU A 271 26.89 5.80 -4.27
N SER A 272 27.03 5.27 -5.49
CA SER A 272 26.38 5.78 -6.70
C SER A 272 25.83 4.63 -7.55
N ALA A 273 24.89 4.92 -8.44
CA ALA A 273 24.40 3.93 -9.39
C ALA A 273 25.49 3.58 -10.42
N GLY A 274 26.34 4.55 -10.78
CA GLY A 274 27.51 4.34 -11.62
C GLY A 274 28.52 3.35 -11.03
N ASP A 275 28.76 3.37 -9.72
CA ASP A 275 29.66 2.39 -9.09
C ASP A 275 29.14 0.95 -9.26
N LEU A 276 27.83 0.75 -9.09
CA LEU A 276 27.18 -0.54 -9.34
C LEU A 276 27.34 -0.98 -10.81
N ALA A 277 27.05 -0.08 -11.75
CA ALA A 277 27.16 -0.38 -13.18
C ALA A 277 28.60 -0.68 -13.60
N ASN A 278 29.56 0.12 -13.15
CA ASN A 278 30.98 -0.05 -13.43
C ASN A 278 31.50 -1.41 -12.94
N GLU A 279 31.11 -1.81 -11.72
CA GLU A 279 31.54 -3.11 -11.19
C GLU A 279 30.87 -4.28 -11.92
N PHE A 280 29.62 -4.15 -12.35
CA PHE A 280 28.95 -5.15 -13.19
C PHE A 280 29.64 -5.31 -14.55
N ILE A 281 29.98 -4.19 -15.20
CA ILE A 281 30.69 -4.18 -16.49
C ILE A 281 32.10 -4.76 -16.35
N ALA A 282 32.80 -4.46 -15.25
CA ALA A 282 34.11 -5.05 -14.96
C ALA A 282 34.02 -6.58 -14.86
N LEU A 283 33.04 -7.11 -14.13
CA LEU A 283 32.77 -8.55 -14.04
C LEU A 283 32.41 -9.17 -15.38
N PHE A 284 31.56 -8.50 -16.16
CA PHE A 284 31.19 -8.93 -17.52
C PHE A 284 32.42 -9.04 -18.43
N ASN A 285 33.37 -8.10 -18.30
CA ASN A 285 34.64 -8.11 -19.03
C ASN A 285 35.69 -9.08 -18.46
N GLY A 286 35.31 -9.95 -17.51
CA GLY A 286 36.17 -11.00 -16.96
C GLY A 286 37.12 -10.53 -15.84
N GLN A 287 36.90 -9.35 -15.27
CA GLN A 287 37.62 -8.91 -14.08
C GLN A 287 37.01 -9.54 -12.82
N THR A 288 37.76 -9.54 -11.72
CA THR A 288 37.27 -9.98 -10.42
C THR A 288 36.58 -8.83 -9.69
N ILE A 289 35.59 -9.15 -8.85
CA ILE A 289 34.92 -8.16 -8.03
C ILE A 289 35.90 -7.49 -7.05
N SER A 290 35.63 -6.24 -6.66
CA SER A 290 36.48 -5.54 -5.71
C SER A 290 36.43 -6.19 -4.32
N PRO A 291 37.56 -6.21 -3.57
CA PRO A 291 37.58 -6.71 -2.20
C PRO A 291 36.61 -5.95 -1.27
N GLY A 292 36.43 -4.65 -1.52
CA GLY A 292 35.45 -3.84 -0.81
C GLY A 292 34.02 -4.35 -1.00
N THR A 293 33.63 -4.65 -2.24
CA THR A 293 32.30 -5.19 -2.53
C THR A 293 32.08 -6.56 -1.91
N LEU A 294 33.07 -7.46 -1.97
CA LEU A 294 32.99 -8.75 -1.26
C LEU A 294 32.76 -8.57 0.24
N HIS A 295 33.50 -7.64 0.86
CA HIS A 295 33.37 -7.36 2.28
C HIS A 295 31.98 -6.82 2.63
N MET A 296 31.49 -5.81 1.90
CA MET A 296 30.17 -5.21 2.15
C MET A 296 29.04 -6.21 1.88
N ALA A 297 29.15 -7.04 0.85
CA ALA A 297 28.19 -8.10 0.56
C ALA A 297 28.14 -9.17 1.67
N GLN A 298 29.28 -9.53 2.24
CA GLN A 298 29.35 -10.43 3.39
C GLN A 298 28.66 -9.84 4.62
N LEU A 299 28.94 -8.57 4.93
CA LEU A 299 28.27 -7.85 6.02
C LEU A 299 26.76 -7.78 5.80
N ALA A 300 26.32 -7.48 4.57
CA ALA A 300 24.90 -7.42 4.21
C ALA A 300 24.19 -8.78 4.41
N ARG A 301 24.80 -9.88 3.96
CA ARG A 301 24.27 -11.24 4.17
C ARG A 301 24.22 -11.60 5.65
N GLN A 302 25.22 -11.21 6.43
CA GLN A 302 25.26 -11.48 7.86
C GLN A 302 24.15 -10.71 8.59
N ALA A 303 24.01 -9.41 8.34
CA ALA A 303 22.97 -8.57 8.92
C ALA A 303 21.56 -9.07 8.60
N ALA A 304 21.31 -9.53 7.37
CA ALA A 304 20.03 -10.11 6.97
C ALA A 304 19.73 -11.44 7.69
N LYS A 305 20.73 -12.31 7.87
CA LYS A 305 20.59 -13.57 8.62
C LYS A 305 20.32 -13.33 10.10
N GLU A 306 20.99 -12.34 10.70
CA GLU A 306 20.77 -11.96 12.10
C GLU A 306 19.37 -11.40 12.32
N SER A 307 18.85 -10.58 11.39
CA SER A 307 17.47 -10.09 11.42
C SER A 307 16.43 -11.20 11.29
N GLN A 308 16.67 -12.21 10.44
CA GLN A 308 15.78 -13.38 10.33
C GLN A 308 15.83 -14.30 11.55
N ALA A 309 17.01 -14.47 12.17
CA ALA A 309 17.20 -15.30 13.36
C ALA A 309 16.60 -14.66 14.63
N ALA A 310 16.29 -13.36 14.61
CA ALA A 310 15.71 -12.62 15.72
C ALA A 310 14.17 -12.78 15.88
N LYS A 311 13.53 -13.75 15.19
CA LYS A 311 12.16 -14.19 15.55
C LYS A 311 12.17 -14.73 16.99
N PRO A 312 11.19 -14.39 17.86
CA PRO A 312 11.20 -14.84 19.25
C PRO A 312 10.90 -16.33 19.32
N GLN A 313 11.94 -17.15 19.31
CA GLN A 313 11.86 -18.53 19.77
C GLN A 313 11.92 -18.50 21.30
N ALA A 314 10.84 -18.95 21.92
CA ALA A 314 10.71 -19.04 23.37
C ALA A 314 11.90 -19.81 23.98
N ASP A 315 12.72 -19.11 24.76
CA ASP A 315 13.46 -19.74 25.85
C ASP A 315 13.79 -18.72 26.97
N ARG A 316 12.79 -18.49 27.82
CA ARG A 316 12.92 -17.79 29.10
C ARG A 316 13.74 -18.68 30.02
N THR A 317 14.93 -18.25 30.44
CA THR A 317 15.37 -18.23 31.87
C THR A 317 16.87 -18.04 32.13
N ARG A 318 17.79 -18.09 31.14
CA ARG A 318 19.24 -18.07 31.46
C ARG A 318 20.08 -16.87 30.99
N ARG A 319 19.52 -15.94 30.20
CA ARG A 319 20.28 -14.80 29.63
C ARG A 319 20.32 -13.53 30.49
N TRP A 320 19.36 -13.33 31.39
CA TRP A 320 19.22 -12.11 32.19
C TRP A 320 20.35 -11.85 33.20
N LEU A 321 21.10 -12.88 33.60
CA LEU A 321 22.19 -12.72 34.57
C LEU A 321 23.50 -12.18 33.94
N ARG A 322 23.69 -12.29 32.62
CA ARG A 322 24.90 -11.81 31.93
C ARG A 322 24.75 -10.40 31.38
N ILE A 323 23.55 -10.03 30.91
CA ILE A 323 23.27 -8.71 30.34
C ILE A 323 23.40 -7.61 31.41
N GLY A 324 23.05 -7.88 32.67
CA GLY A 324 23.17 -6.90 33.76
C GLY A 324 24.61 -6.43 34.03
N ILE A 325 25.61 -7.27 33.77
CA ILE A 325 27.02 -6.94 34.04
C ILE A 325 27.61 -6.08 32.90
N GLU A 326 27.25 -6.38 31.65
CA GLU A 326 27.77 -5.65 30.48
C GLU A 326 27.14 -4.26 30.32
N VAL A 327 25.84 -4.13 30.63
CA VAL A 327 25.13 -2.83 30.62
C VAL A 327 25.70 -1.87 31.66
N THR A 328 26.13 -2.38 32.81
CA THR A 328 26.72 -1.53 33.87
C THR A 328 28.07 -0.94 33.43
N ILE A 329 28.87 -1.70 32.69
CA ILE A 329 30.18 -1.24 32.18
C ILE A 329 30.00 -0.22 31.05
N ALA A 330 29.02 -0.43 30.16
CA ALA A 330 28.70 0.50 29.08
C ALA A 330 28.16 1.84 29.59
N LEU A 331 27.34 1.82 30.65
CA LEU A 331 26.79 3.04 31.25
C LEU A 331 27.86 3.93 31.91
N ILE A 332 28.90 3.32 32.50
CA ILE A 332 30.03 4.06 33.10
C ILE A 332 30.88 4.74 32.01
N LEU A 333 31.05 4.08 30.85
CA LEU A 333 31.75 4.66 29.70
C LEU A 333 30.93 5.77 29.01
N ALA A 334 29.62 5.61 28.91
CA ALA A 334 28.74 6.63 28.32
C ALA A 334 28.68 7.90 29.19
N ALA A 335 28.64 7.77 30.52
CA ALA A 335 28.63 8.89 31.45
C ALA A 335 29.92 9.72 31.41
N THR A 336 31.06 9.09 31.10
CA THR A 336 32.36 9.79 30.98
C THR A 336 32.51 10.53 29.65
N ILE A 337 31.85 10.07 28.58
CA ILE A 337 31.83 10.74 27.27
C ILE A 337 30.86 11.94 27.29
N TYR A 338 29.71 11.82 27.97
CA TYR A 338 28.71 12.89 28.08
C TYR A 338 29.26 14.16 28.74
N GLN A 339 30.13 14.01 29.75
CA GLN A 339 30.74 15.15 30.45
C GLN A 339 31.77 15.92 29.59
N PHE A 340 32.19 15.40 28.42
CA PHE A 340 33.21 16.04 27.59
C PHE A 340 32.65 16.80 26.37
N VAL A 341 31.37 16.58 26.01
CA VAL A 341 30.78 17.14 24.77
C VAL A 341 29.84 18.32 25.03
N ASP A 342 29.44 18.58 26.27
CA ASP A 342 28.43 19.61 26.59
C ASP A 342 29.00 21.02 26.86
N SER A 343 30.00 21.44 26.08
CA SER A 343 30.47 22.83 26.11
C SER A 343 30.65 23.37 24.69
N ASN A 344 29.51 23.73 24.07
CA ASN A 344 29.32 24.88 23.18
C ASN A 344 28.21 24.60 22.15
N ARG A 345 26.95 24.92 22.50
CA ARG A 345 25.94 25.29 21.50
C ARG A 345 25.16 26.51 21.96
N THR A 346 25.34 27.60 21.22
CA THR A 346 24.59 28.86 21.32
C THR A 346 23.17 28.67 20.79
N THR A 347 22.19 29.14 21.54
CA THR A 347 20.77 29.13 21.20
C THR A 347 20.40 30.29 20.28
N VAL A 348 19.66 30.00 19.20
CA VAL A 348 18.87 31.00 18.47
C VAL A 348 17.41 30.75 18.86
N VAL A 349 16.80 31.71 19.56
CA VAL A 349 15.39 31.67 19.93
C VAL A 349 14.57 32.20 18.74
N ALA A 350 13.86 31.30 18.06
CA ALA A 350 12.83 31.67 17.09
C ALA A 350 11.47 31.76 17.81
N THR A 351 10.72 32.81 17.54
CA THR A 351 9.35 33.03 18.05
C THR A 351 8.40 31.99 17.41
N PRO A 352 7.45 31.38 18.16
CA PRO A 352 6.57 30.37 17.59
C PRO A 352 5.58 30.99 16.57
N PRO A 353 5.35 30.34 15.41
CA PRO A 353 4.36 30.79 14.45
C PRO A 353 2.93 30.67 15.03
N PHE A 354 2.02 31.49 14.52
CA PHE A 354 0.57 31.37 14.76
C PHE A 354 0.10 30.01 14.24
N VAL A 355 -0.46 29.17 15.11
CA VAL A 355 -1.01 27.86 14.74
C VAL A 355 -2.53 27.97 14.76
N ASP A 356 -3.16 27.74 13.60
CA ASP A 356 -4.61 27.70 13.49
C ASP A 356 -5.14 26.46 14.23
N PRO A 357 -5.96 26.62 15.29
CA PRO A 357 -6.46 25.50 16.08
C PRO A 357 -7.48 24.62 15.33
N ASP A 358 -7.97 25.08 14.17
CA ASP A 358 -8.94 24.37 13.35
C ASP A 358 -8.27 23.52 12.24
N ILE A 359 -6.94 23.54 12.15
CA ILE A 359 -6.16 22.66 11.28
C ILE A 359 -5.70 21.42 12.08
N PRO A 360 -5.92 20.19 11.59
CA PRO A 360 -5.42 18.99 12.24
C PRO A 360 -3.88 19.01 12.35
N VAL A 361 -3.38 18.77 13.56
CA VAL A 361 -1.94 18.65 13.87
C VAL A 361 -1.43 17.22 13.72
N GLY A 362 -2.31 16.28 13.43
CA GLY A 362 -2.01 14.86 13.33
C GLY A 362 -3.29 14.06 13.20
N ARG A 363 -3.15 12.73 13.31
CA ARG A 363 -4.29 11.81 13.35
C ARG A 363 -4.02 10.62 14.27
N MET A 364 -5.09 10.05 14.77
CA MET A 364 -5.14 8.74 15.41
C MET A 364 -6.00 7.82 14.54
N ARG A 365 -5.52 6.59 14.32
CA ARG A 365 -6.22 5.56 13.55
C ARG A 365 -6.42 4.32 14.42
N PHE A 366 -7.56 3.66 14.21
CA PHE A 366 -7.82 2.32 14.74
C PHE A 366 -7.45 1.29 13.69
N ASP A 367 -6.69 0.28 14.10
CA ASP A 367 -6.20 -0.78 13.23
C ASP A 367 -6.70 -2.13 13.75
N ASP A 368 -7.00 -3.04 12.82
CA ASP A 368 -7.40 -4.41 13.14
C ASP A 368 -6.16 -5.31 13.24
N PHE A 369 -5.85 -5.79 14.44
CA PHE A 369 -4.77 -6.75 14.66
C PHE A 369 -5.36 -8.06 15.23
N ASN A 370 -5.16 -9.16 14.50
CA ASN A 370 -5.76 -10.46 14.77
C ASN A 370 -7.30 -10.49 14.79
N PHE A 371 -7.97 -9.75 13.89
CA PHE A 371 -9.44 -9.75 13.76
C PHE A 371 -10.18 -9.05 14.90
N TYR A 372 -9.46 -8.30 15.73
CA TYR A 372 -9.99 -7.43 16.77
C TYR A 372 -9.44 -6.02 16.51
N MET A 373 -10.31 -5.01 16.50
CA MET A 373 -9.90 -3.59 16.42
C MET A 373 -9.28 -3.13 17.75
N ASP A 374 -8.08 -3.63 17.99
CA ASP A 374 -7.34 -3.60 19.25
C ASP A 374 -5.98 -2.91 19.11
N SER A 375 -5.68 -2.37 17.91
CA SER A 375 -4.47 -1.61 17.63
C SER A 375 -4.79 -0.15 17.33
N ILE A 376 -3.87 0.75 17.70
CA ILE A 376 -3.96 2.19 17.47
C ILE A 376 -2.61 2.70 16.99
N SER A 377 -2.65 3.49 15.91
CA SER A 377 -1.51 4.28 15.44
C SER A 377 -1.80 5.77 15.61
N VAL A 378 -0.85 6.52 16.19
CA VAL A 378 -0.92 7.98 16.32
C VAL A 378 0.24 8.61 15.59
N ALA A 379 -0.05 9.61 14.76
CA ALA A 379 0.95 10.38 14.03
C ALA A 379 0.70 11.88 14.21
N LEU A 380 1.72 12.60 14.68
CA LEU A 380 1.75 14.07 14.73
C LEU A 380 2.57 14.61 13.54
N ASN A 381 2.09 15.69 12.94
CA ASN A 381 2.73 16.35 11.80
C ASN A 381 4.10 16.92 12.20
N ASN A 382 4.99 17.09 11.22
CA ASN A 382 6.37 17.56 11.46
C ASN A 382 6.50 19.01 11.93
N ASN A 383 5.41 19.79 11.83
CA ASN A 383 5.32 21.16 12.31
C ASN A 383 4.86 21.26 13.77
N VAL A 384 4.52 20.13 14.39
CA VAL A 384 4.16 20.07 15.80
C VAL A 384 5.41 20.30 16.67
N PRO A 385 5.39 21.26 17.61
CA PRO A 385 6.52 21.49 18.49
C PRO A 385 6.87 20.25 19.32
N GLN A 386 8.16 19.93 19.39
CA GLN A 386 8.64 18.94 20.35
C GLN A 386 8.30 19.37 21.78
N PRO A 387 8.05 18.41 22.68
CA PRO A 387 7.85 18.71 24.09
C PRO A 387 9.10 19.42 24.67
N GLU A 388 8.89 20.28 25.67
CA GLU A 388 9.98 21.00 26.35
C GLU A 388 10.92 20.01 27.06
N ASP A 389 12.18 20.37 27.25
CA ASP A 389 13.16 19.52 27.95
C ASP A 389 12.63 19.06 29.32
N GLY A 390 12.62 17.74 29.55
CA GLY A 390 12.07 17.13 30.76
C GLY A 390 10.56 16.83 30.69
N THR A 391 9.94 16.99 29.53
CA THR A 391 8.55 16.60 29.27
C THR A 391 8.41 15.69 28.06
N HIS A 392 7.30 14.95 28.00
CA HIS A 392 6.89 14.16 26.83
C HIS A 392 5.40 14.33 26.55
N TYR A 393 4.98 13.92 25.35
CA TYR A 393 3.56 13.79 25.05
C TYR A 393 3.08 12.38 25.39
N GLU A 394 2.05 12.29 26.22
CA GLU A 394 1.41 11.04 26.65
C GLU A 394 0.00 10.96 26.06
N VAL A 395 -0.41 9.78 25.59
CA VAL A 395 -1.68 9.61 24.88
C VAL A 395 -2.67 8.80 25.72
N TRP A 396 -3.89 9.34 25.82
CA TRP A 396 -4.96 8.81 26.65
C TRP A 396 -6.22 8.60 25.82
N LEU A 397 -6.79 7.41 25.90
CA LEU A 397 -8.16 7.16 25.44
C LEU A 397 -9.13 7.46 26.57
N ILE A 398 -10.20 8.16 26.22
CA ILE A 398 -11.28 8.53 27.14
C ILE A 398 -12.52 7.72 26.74
N GLY A 399 -13.09 7.04 27.74
CA GLY A 399 -14.22 6.14 27.60
C GLY A 399 -15.51 6.88 27.26
N ASN A 400 -16.51 6.11 26.81
CA ASN A 400 -17.84 6.63 26.50
C ASN A 400 -18.54 7.29 27.70
N ASP A 401 -18.17 6.92 28.92
CA ASP A 401 -18.63 7.51 30.18
C ASP A 401 -17.92 8.84 30.53
N SER A 402 -16.89 9.22 29.76
CA SER A 402 -15.98 10.34 30.03
C SER A 402 -15.21 10.25 31.35
N GLU A 403 -15.26 9.10 32.04
CA GLU A 403 -14.59 8.85 33.32
C GLU A 403 -13.50 7.80 33.20
N THR A 404 -13.73 6.77 32.37
CA THR A 404 -12.76 5.73 32.08
C THR A 404 -11.62 6.33 31.26
N VAL A 405 -10.38 6.18 31.75
CA VAL A 405 -9.19 6.66 31.05
C VAL A 405 -8.21 5.50 30.86
N ARG A 406 -7.65 5.39 29.67
CA ARG A 406 -6.64 4.39 29.33
C ARG A 406 -5.41 5.06 28.75
N ASP A 407 -4.29 4.87 29.42
CA ASP A 407 -2.96 5.15 28.90
C ASP A 407 -2.64 4.20 27.74
N ILE A 408 -2.22 4.75 26.61
CA ILE A 408 -1.75 3.99 25.45
C ILE A 408 -0.29 4.26 25.08
N GLY A 409 0.42 5.11 25.84
CA GLY A 409 1.85 5.31 25.73
C GLY A 409 2.29 6.62 25.09
N SER A 410 3.59 6.87 25.19
CA SER A 410 4.18 8.16 24.90
C SER A 410 4.61 8.30 23.44
N ILE A 411 4.43 9.50 22.90
CA ILE A 411 4.80 9.80 21.53
C ILE A 411 6.31 9.96 21.41
N THR A 412 6.90 9.16 20.55
CA THR A 412 8.33 9.23 20.22
C THR A 412 8.54 10.13 19.02
N HIS A 413 9.52 11.04 19.09
CA HIS A 413 9.86 11.91 17.96
C HIS A 413 11.08 11.34 17.22
N GLY A 414 10.89 11.03 15.94
CA GLY A 414 12.00 10.61 15.09
C GLY A 414 12.92 11.77 14.70
N PRO A 415 14.06 11.51 14.03
CA PRO A 415 14.99 12.54 13.55
C PRO A 415 14.37 13.60 12.60
N SER A 416 13.20 13.31 12.03
CA SER A 416 12.41 14.20 11.17
C SER A 416 11.49 15.16 11.93
N GLY A 417 11.38 15.03 13.26
CA GLY A 417 10.45 15.80 14.11
C GLY A 417 9.01 15.29 14.11
N VAL A 418 8.69 14.24 13.34
CA VAL A 418 7.37 13.60 13.36
C VAL A 418 7.21 12.78 14.63
N GLY A 419 6.14 13.03 15.39
CA GLY A 419 5.77 12.25 16.56
C GLY A 419 4.98 11.00 16.17
N ARG A 420 5.36 9.82 16.68
CA ARG A 420 4.64 8.56 16.44
C ARG A 420 4.45 7.75 17.73
N LEU A 421 3.32 7.07 17.81
CA LEU A 421 3.01 6.04 18.80
C LEU A 421 2.28 4.89 18.09
N GLU A 422 2.66 3.66 18.44
CA GLU A 422 1.96 2.45 18.05
C GLU A 422 1.56 1.72 19.34
N PHE A 423 0.29 1.37 19.46
CA PHE A 423 -0.26 0.70 20.64
C PHE A 423 -1.04 -0.54 20.21
N ASN A 424 -0.69 -1.68 20.79
CA ASN A 424 -1.46 -2.92 20.63
C ASN A 424 -2.03 -3.31 22.00
N ASN A 425 -3.34 -3.45 22.08
CA ASN A 425 -4.03 -3.78 23.31
C ASN A 425 -3.83 -5.25 23.70
N PRO A 426 -3.14 -5.55 24.81
CA PRO A 426 -2.88 -6.93 25.20
C PRO A 426 -4.14 -7.74 25.56
N SER A 427 -5.24 -7.05 25.90
CA SER A 427 -6.50 -7.67 26.28
C SER A 427 -7.37 -8.05 25.07
N GLN A 428 -6.99 -7.63 23.86
CA GLN A 428 -7.71 -7.88 22.61
C GLN A 428 -9.19 -7.49 22.64
N ASP A 429 -9.57 -6.54 23.50
CA ASP A 429 -10.90 -5.93 23.47
C ASP A 429 -10.95 -4.80 22.44
N ASN A 430 -12.08 -4.68 21.75
CA ASN A 430 -12.31 -3.68 20.72
C ASN A 430 -12.27 -2.27 21.35
N LEU A 431 -11.26 -1.48 21.00
CA LEU A 431 -11.03 -0.17 21.60
C LEU A 431 -12.11 0.83 21.18
N LEU A 432 -12.50 0.83 19.91
CA LEU A 432 -13.54 1.74 19.41
C LEU A 432 -14.91 1.48 20.06
N ARG A 433 -15.16 0.28 20.59
CA ARG A 433 -16.37 -0.03 21.37
C ARG A 433 -16.45 0.78 22.66
N ASN A 434 -15.33 0.94 23.35
CA ASN A 434 -15.28 1.45 24.72
C ASN A 434 -14.85 2.92 24.80
N TYR A 435 -14.07 3.38 23.82
CA TYR A 435 -13.49 4.71 23.78
C TYR A 435 -14.07 5.53 22.62
N SER A 436 -14.26 6.83 22.86
CA SER A 436 -14.82 7.77 21.87
C SER A 436 -14.06 9.10 21.82
N GLN A 437 -13.01 9.24 22.61
CA GLN A 437 -12.18 10.43 22.64
C GLN A 437 -10.72 10.05 22.88
N VAL A 438 -9.83 10.86 22.32
CA VAL A 438 -8.40 10.84 22.59
C VAL A 438 -7.95 12.20 23.13
N GLN A 439 -7.05 12.16 24.11
CA GLN A 439 -6.36 13.32 24.65
C GLN A 439 -4.85 13.07 24.63
N ILE A 440 -4.08 14.08 24.27
CA ILE A 440 -2.62 14.07 24.33
C ILE A 440 -2.22 15.13 25.35
N THR A 441 -1.62 14.71 26.46
CA THR A 441 -1.12 15.62 27.49
C THR A 441 0.38 15.83 27.38
N ARG A 442 0.86 16.95 27.92
CA ARG A 442 2.29 17.17 28.17
C ARG A 442 2.61 16.81 29.62
N GLU A 443 3.28 15.68 29.81
CA GLU A 443 3.62 15.11 31.12
C GLU A 443 5.10 15.30 31.46
N GLN A 444 5.46 15.22 32.75
CA GLN A 444 6.84 15.35 33.23
C GLN A 444 7.57 14.00 33.17
N ASP A 445 8.83 14.00 32.72
CA ASP A 445 9.64 12.78 32.63
C ASP A 445 9.89 12.15 34.01
N GLY A 446 9.78 10.82 34.07
CA GLY A 446 10.07 10.03 35.29
C GLY A 446 8.95 10.00 36.33
N ALA A 447 7.80 10.65 36.08
CA ALA A 447 6.61 10.48 36.90
C ALA A 447 5.93 9.14 36.58
N ALA A 448 5.53 8.38 37.61
CA ALA A 448 4.61 7.27 37.42
C ALA A 448 3.20 7.85 37.25
N ILE A 449 2.72 7.87 36.00
CA ILE A 449 1.41 8.41 35.64
C ILE A 449 0.42 7.27 35.42
N SER A 450 -0.75 7.38 36.05
CA SER A 450 -1.88 6.44 35.92
C SER A 450 -3.15 7.13 35.46
N SER A 451 -3.09 8.44 35.28
CA SER A 451 -4.14 9.34 34.85
C SER A 451 -3.49 10.60 34.26
N PRO A 452 -4.17 11.34 33.38
CA PRO A 452 -3.65 12.59 32.84
C PRO A 452 -3.40 13.59 33.96
N THR A 453 -2.18 14.12 34.08
CA THR A 453 -1.84 15.15 35.09
C THR A 453 -1.35 16.47 34.47
N GLY A 454 -0.89 16.38 33.23
CA GLY A 454 -0.43 17.50 32.42
C GLY A 454 -1.54 18.25 31.71
N GLU A 455 -1.14 19.31 31.02
CA GLU A 455 -2.02 20.07 30.14
C GLU A 455 -2.41 19.23 28.92
N VAL A 456 -3.69 19.19 28.57
CA VAL A 456 -4.17 18.61 27.31
C VAL A 456 -3.83 19.55 26.16
N VAL A 457 -2.82 19.15 25.38
CA VAL A 457 -2.30 19.96 24.26
C VAL A 457 -3.07 19.67 22.98
N TYR A 458 -3.41 18.41 22.75
CA TYR A 458 -4.20 17.98 21.60
C TYR A 458 -5.34 17.06 22.03
N SER A 459 -6.44 17.09 21.30
CA SER A 459 -7.52 16.14 21.50
C SER A 459 -8.34 15.93 20.24
N SER A 460 -9.15 14.88 20.27
CA SER A 460 -10.21 14.66 19.30
C SER A 460 -11.34 13.89 19.98
N VAL A 461 -12.58 14.33 19.73
CA VAL A 461 -13.80 13.68 20.17
C VAL A 461 -14.51 13.18 18.93
N PHE A 462 -14.82 11.89 18.92
CA PHE A 462 -15.51 11.28 17.81
C PHE A 462 -16.93 11.87 17.70
N PRO A 463 -17.43 12.22 16.50
CA PRO A 463 -18.82 12.67 16.34
C PRO A 463 -19.81 11.63 16.87
N PRO A 464 -20.58 11.92 17.94
CA PRO A 464 -21.31 10.91 18.69
C PRO A 464 -22.45 10.22 17.91
N GLN A 465 -23.17 10.93 17.04
CA GLN A 465 -24.24 10.32 16.24
C GLN A 465 -23.66 9.46 15.12
N ALA A 466 -22.66 9.95 14.39
CA ALA A 466 -21.99 9.15 13.37
C ALA A 466 -21.29 7.92 13.96
N LEU A 467 -20.69 8.04 15.15
CA LEU A 467 -20.01 6.94 15.85
C LEU A 467 -20.95 5.77 16.14
N GLU A 468 -22.23 6.04 16.45
CA GLU A 468 -23.21 5.00 16.68
C GLU A 468 -23.28 4.07 15.47
N TYR A 469 -23.45 4.62 14.27
CA TYR A 469 -23.55 3.85 13.03
C TYR A 469 -22.23 3.23 12.57
N ILE A 470 -21.10 3.94 12.75
CA ILE A 470 -19.77 3.39 12.46
C ILE A 470 -19.52 2.14 13.29
N ARG A 471 -19.92 2.14 14.56
CA ARG A 471 -19.81 0.94 15.41
C ARG A 471 -20.61 -0.24 14.86
N TYR A 472 -21.77 -0.05 14.24
CA TYR A 472 -22.46 -1.18 13.58
C TYR A 472 -21.64 -1.75 12.41
N VAL A 473 -20.96 -0.89 11.65
CA VAL A 473 -20.18 -1.32 10.48
C VAL A 473 -18.92 -2.09 10.90
N ILE A 474 -18.13 -1.56 11.85
CA ILE A 474 -16.78 -2.06 12.16
C ILE A 474 -16.58 -2.54 13.61
N VAL A 475 -17.61 -2.51 14.46
CA VAL A 475 -17.54 -3.02 15.84
C VAL A 475 -18.62 -4.09 16.07
N ALA A 476 -18.26 -5.09 16.87
CA ALA A 476 -19.19 -6.09 17.38
C ALA A 476 -20.37 -5.43 18.11
N HIS A 477 -21.60 -5.75 17.69
CA HIS A 477 -22.82 -5.22 18.30
C HIS A 477 -23.85 -6.31 18.55
N ASP A 478 -24.80 -6.09 19.46
CA ASP A 478 -25.81 -7.12 19.79
C ASP A 478 -26.85 -7.32 18.67
N GLY A 479 -26.96 -6.36 17.75
CA GLY A 479 -27.83 -6.42 16.57
C GLY A 479 -27.19 -7.08 15.34
N THR A 480 -25.89 -7.38 15.37
CA THR A 480 -25.18 -7.96 14.23
C THR A 480 -25.11 -9.49 14.34
N PRO A 481 -24.95 -10.21 13.22
CA PRO A 481 -24.93 -11.68 13.24
C PRO A 481 -23.68 -12.17 13.94
N ASP A 482 -23.84 -13.24 14.73
CA ASP A 482 -22.81 -13.76 15.66
C ASP A 482 -22.19 -12.70 16.60
N LYS A 483 -22.85 -11.54 16.74
CA LYS A 483 -22.35 -10.37 17.45
C LYS A 483 -20.98 -9.88 16.93
N GLY A 484 -20.65 -10.17 15.66
CA GLY A 484 -19.42 -9.72 15.00
C GLY A 484 -19.60 -8.40 14.24
N PRO A 485 -18.51 -7.72 13.82
CA PRO A 485 -18.62 -6.54 12.95
C PRO A 485 -19.22 -6.88 11.58
N LEU A 486 -20.17 -6.07 11.09
CA LEU A 486 -20.81 -6.31 9.79
C LEU A 486 -19.81 -6.38 8.64
N MET A 487 -18.87 -5.42 8.58
CA MET A 487 -17.90 -5.35 7.47
C MET A 487 -16.94 -6.55 7.46
N GLN A 488 -16.50 -7.01 8.63
CA GLN A 488 -15.61 -8.15 8.74
C GLN A 488 -16.30 -9.44 8.32
N ASN A 489 -17.54 -9.63 8.79
CA ASN A 489 -18.33 -10.80 8.42
C ASN A 489 -18.76 -10.75 6.95
N LEU A 490 -19.07 -9.58 6.40
CA LEU A 490 -19.29 -9.38 4.97
C LEU A 490 -18.05 -9.81 4.17
N TRP A 491 -16.87 -9.31 4.54
CA TRP A 491 -15.63 -9.66 3.86
C TRP A 491 -15.40 -11.18 3.86
N TYR A 492 -15.60 -11.80 5.03
CA TYR A 492 -15.37 -13.24 5.21
C TYR A 492 -16.43 -14.11 4.52
N TYR A 493 -17.72 -13.89 4.80
CA TYR A 493 -18.80 -14.76 4.32
C TYR A 493 -19.33 -14.40 2.93
N SER A 494 -19.43 -13.11 2.60
CA SER A 494 -19.96 -12.64 1.32
C SER A 494 -18.88 -12.43 0.26
N GLY A 495 -17.62 -12.36 0.65
CA GLY A 495 -16.46 -12.31 -0.25
C GLY A 495 -15.71 -13.63 -0.26
N GLU A 496 -14.85 -13.80 0.73
CA GLU A 496 -13.81 -14.84 0.77
C GLU A 496 -14.38 -16.25 0.72
N TYR A 497 -15.44 -16.55 1.48
CA TYR A 497 -16.00 -17.90 1.52
C TYR A 497 -16.67 -18.28 0.20
N ILE A 498 -17.47 -17.39 -0.38
CA ILE A 498 -18.10 -17.62 -1.70
C ILE A 498 -17.01 -17.84 -2.75
N ASN A 499 -15.99 -16.97 -2.76
CA ASN A 499 -14.86 -17.12 -3.66
C ASN A 499 -14.17 -18.48 -3.48
N LYS A 500 -13.89 -18.86 -2.24
CA LYS A 500 -13.28 -20.14 -1.89
C LYS A 500 -14.12 -21.36 -2.32
N SER A 501 -15.43 -21.34 -2.12
CA SER A 501 -16.32 -22.43 -2.57
C SER A 501 -16.31 -22.57 -4.10
N ILE A 502 -16.10 -21.49 -4.85
CA ILE A 502 -16.03 -21.49 -6.32
C ILE A 502 -14.63 -21.85 -6.83
N ASN A 503 -13.60 -21.19 -6.32
CA ASN A 503 -12.24 -21.17 -6.84
C ASN A 503 -11.24 -22.02 -6.05
N GLY A 504 -11.65 -22.60 -4.92
CA GLY A 504 -10.79 -23.37 -4.02
C GLY A 504 -10.09 -22.51 -2.98
N ASP A 505 -9.36 -23.16 -2.08
CA ASP A 505 -8.58 -22.50 -1.03
C ASP A 505 -7.08 -22.52 -1.37
N ASP A 506 -6.47 -21.34 -1.46
CA ASP A 506 -5.05 -21.21 -1.77
C ASP A 506 -4.14 -21.71 -0.63
N LEU A 507 -4.64 -21.68 0.62
CA LEU A 507 -3.93 -22.11 1.82
C LEU A 507 -4.14 -23.60 2.10
N ASP A 508 -5.36 -24.10 1.92
CA ASP A 508 -5.70 -25.51 2.05
C ASP A 508 -5.95 -26.17 0.69
N LYS A 509 -4.88 -26.64 0.06
CA LYS A 509 -4.95 -27.34 -1.24
C LYS A 509 -5.80 -28.62 -1.22
N ALA A 510 -6.19 -29.13 -0.05
CA ALA A 510 -7.13 -30.24 0.04
C ALA A 510 -8.59 -29.78 -0.16
N TYR A 511 -8.89 -28.51 0.06
CA TYR A 511 -10.20 -27.92 -0.18
C TYR A 511 -10.38 -27.64 -1.69
N GLN A 512 -11.24 -28.43 -2.33
CA GLN A 512 -11.61 -28.26 -3.73
C GLN A 512 -12.84 -27.36 -3.84
N GLY A 513 -12.74 -26.29 -4.64
CA GLY A 513 -13.89 -25.50 -5.07
C GLY A 513 -14.57 -26.11 -6.30
N ILE A 514 -15.63 -25.46 -6.77
CA ILE A 514 -16.39 -25.85 -7.99
C ILE A 514 -15.44 -26.06 -9.18
N THR A 515 -14.51 -25.13 -9.39
CA THR A 515 -13.58 -25.16 -10.53
C THR A 515 -12.69 -26.42 -10.51
N GLN A 516 -12.01 -26.70 -9.39
CA GLN A 516 -11.17 -27.91 -9.30
C GLN A 516 -12.00 -29.19 -9.31
N ALA A 517 -13.19 -29.19 -8.71
CA ALA A 517 -14.06 -30.36 -8.72
C ALA A 517 -14.51 -30.71 -10.14
N PHE A 518 -14.77 -29.72 -10.99
CA PHE A 518 -15.07 -29.92 -12.39
C PHE A 518 -13.87 -30.50 -13.16
N GLU A 519 -12.70 -29.88 -13.04
CA GLU A 519 -11.46 -30.33 -13.72
C GLU A 519 -11.05 -31.76 -13.34
N THR A 520 -11.31 -32.15 -12.10
CA THR A 520 -11.00 -33.49 -11.58
C THR A 520 -12.14 -34.50 -11.72
N ASN A 521 -13.24 -34.10 -12.40
CA ASN A 521 -14.43 -34.92 -12.63
C ASN A 521 -15.05 -35.47 -11.33
N ASN A 522 -15.09 -34.64 -10.29
CA ASN A 522 -15.61 -34.95 -8.96
C ASN A 522 -17.00 -34.32 -8.75
N GLU A 523 -18.03 -34.97 -9.25
CA GLU A 523 -19.41 -34.45 -9.23
C GLU A 523 -19.91 -34.17 -7.81
N ALA A 524 -19.64 -35.06 -6.86
CA ALA A 524 -20.14 -34.91 -5.48
C ALA A 524 -19.66 -33.60 -4.84
N ILE A 525 -18.37 -33.26 -4.98
CA ILE A 525 -17.84 -32.00 -4.45
C ILE A 525 -18.41 -30.80 -5.23
N LEU A 526 -18.54 -30.90 -6.56
CA LEU A 526 -19.10 -29.82 -7.37
C LEU A 526 -20.52 -29.47 -6.92
N ARG A 527 -21.39 -30.47 -6.70
CA ARG A 527 -22.77 -30.26 -6.27
C ARG A 527 -22.83 -29.66 -4.87
N LYS A 528 -22.11 -30.25 -3.92
CA LYS A 528 -21.94 -29.73 -2.55
C LYS A 528 -21.48 -28.27 -2.53
N ARG A 529 -20.44 -27.93 -3.28
CA ARG A 529 -19.91 -26.55 -3.34
C ARG A 529 -20.89 -25.57 -3.99
N THR A 530 -21.64 -26.03 -4.99
CA THR A 530 -22.70 -25.23 -5.62
C THR A 530 -23.82 -24.92 -4.62
N GLU A 531 -24.23 -25.90 -3.83
CA GLU A 531 -25.18 -25.73 -2.74
C GLU A 531 -24.67 -24.75 -1.68
N GLU A 532 -23.44 -24.93 -1.20
CA GLU A 532 -22.80 -24.05 -0.22
C GLU A 532 -22.83 -22.58 -0.70
N VAL A 533 -22.54 -22.32 -1.98
CA VAL A 533 -22.61 -20.97 -2.57
C VAL A 533 -24.03 -20.41 -2.52
N ILE A 534 -25.05 -21.18 -2.93
CA ILE A 534 -26.45 -20.72 -2.92
C ILE A 534 -26.87 -20.38 -1.49
N ASN A 535 -26.69 -21.33 -0.57
CA ASN A 535 -27.16 -21.22 0.81
C ASN A 535 -26.42 -20.10 1.59
N GLN A 536 -25.15 -19.85 1.28
CA GLN A 536 -24.38 -18.73 1.81
C GLN A 536 -24.90 -17.36 1.32
N ILE A 537 -25.39 -17.29 0.08
CA ILE A 537 -25.92 -16.06 -0.50
C ILE A 537 -27.29 -15.74 0.07
N VAL A 538 -28.20 -16.72 0.13
CA VAL A 538 -29.62 -16.48 0.46
C VAL A 538 -29.92 -16.46 1.96
N GLY A 539 -29.10 -17.13 2.78
CA GLY A 539 -29.34 -17.22 4.22
C GLY A 539 -30.46 -18.19 4.62
N ASP A 540 -30.48 -18.57 5.89
CA ASP A 540 -31.27 -19.69 6.45
C ASP A 540 -32.79 -19.44 6.58
N LEU A 541 -33.24 -18.19 6.49
CA LEU A 541 -34.65 -17.81 6.48
C LEU A 541 -35.21 -17.70 5.05
N SER A 542 -34.36 -17.80 4.03
CA SER A 542 -34.81 -17.78 2.64
C SER A 542 -35.53 -19.09 2.27
N HIS A 543 -36.54 -18.98 1.42
CA HIS A 543 -37.19 -20.14 0.81
C HIS A 543 -36.30 -20.87 -0.20
N GLU A 544 -35.20 -20.24 -0.63
CA GLU A 544 -34.18 -20.83 -1.50
C GLU A 544 -33.08 -21.57 -0.71
N TYR A 545 -33.13 -21.56 0.62
CA TYR A 545 -32.24 -22.32 1.49
C TYR A 545 -32.64 -23.81 1.49
N LEU A 546 -32.00 -24.61 0.65
CA LEU A 546 -32.43 -25.97 0.30
C LEU A 546 -31.24 -26.93 0.15
N ASP A 547 -31.55 -28.22 0.25
CA ASP A 547 -30.66 -29.33 -0.13
C ASP A 547 -30.77 -29.49 -1.66
N TYR A 548 -29.76 -28.98 -2.38
CA TYR A 548 -29.69 -28.97 -3.85
C TYR A 548 -29.00 -30.21 -4.41
N ASP A 549 -28.08 -30.83 -3.66
CA ASP A 549 -27.39 -32.04 -4.12
C ASP A 549 -28.11 -33.36 -3.78
N GLY A 550 -29.13 -33.29 -2.91
CA GLY A 550 -30.01 -34.39 -2.53
C GLY A 550 -29.37 -35.40 -1.57
N ASP A 551 -28.31 -35.02 -0.86
CA ASP A 551 -27.62 -35.89 0.10
C ASP A 551 -28.34 -36.02 1.45
N GLY A 552 -29.40 -35.23 1.67
CA GLY A 552 -30.22 -35.21 2.87
C GLY A 552 -29.76 -34.18 3.92
N ASN A 553 -28.72 -33.40 3.64
CA ASN A 553 -28.24 -32.29 4.45
C ASN A 553 -28.39 -30.98 3.68
N VAL A 554 -28.70 -29.90 4.39
CA VAL A 554 -28.61 -28.55 3.82
C VAL A 554 -27.23 -28.00 4.18
N ASP A 555 -26.33 -27.96 3.22
CA ASP A 555 -24.97 -27.50 3.37
C ASP A 555 -24.92 -25.97 3.37
N ASN A 556 -24.52 -25.42 4.51
CA ASN A 556 -24.18 -24.01 4.66
C ASN A 556 -22.91 -23.90 5.48
N PRO A 557 -21.82 -23.37 4.89
CA PRO A 557 -20.58 -23.22 5.60
C PRO A 557 -20.51 -21.93 6.45
N GLY A 558 -21.47 -21.03 6.26
CA GLY A 558 -21.56 -19.75 6.95
C GLY A 558 -22.35 -19.80 8.25
N ASP A 559 -22.76 -18.61 8.68
CA ASP A 559 -23.52 -18.34 9.90
C ASP A 559 -25.04 -18.34 9.70
N GLY A 560 -25.51 -18.61 8.47
CA GLY A 560 -26.93 -18.54 8.12
C GLY A 560 -27.45 -17.13 7.82
N TYR A 561 -26.63 -16.09 7.95
CA TYR A 561 -27.15 -14.72 7.83
C TYR A 561 -27.49 -14.31 6.40
N GLY A 562 -26.76 -14.82 5.41
CA GLY A 562 -26.95 -14.48 4.00
C GLY A 562 -26.18 -13.24 3.56
N SER A 563 -25.72 -13.26 2.32
CA SER A 563 -25.11 -12.09 1.67
C SER A 563 -26.18 -11.11 1.19
N LEU A 564 -27.28 -11.66 0.64
CA LEU A 564 -28.48 -10.94 0.23
C LEU A 564 -29.57 -11.03 1.31
N SER A 565 -30.72 -10.39 1.07
CA SER A 565 -31.88 -10.46 1.96
C SER A 565 -32.21 -11.88 2.39
N ASN A 566 -32.23 -12.09 3.70
CA ASN A 566 -32.45 -13.37 4.35
C ASN A 566 -33.93 -13.54 4.69
N GLY A 567 -34.73 -13.95 3.70
CA GLY A 567 -36.18 -13.96 3.78
C GLY A 567 -36.82 -12.59 3.52
N GLU A 568 -38.09 -12.42 3.89
CA GLU A 568 -38.88 -11.23 3.53
C GLU A 568 -38.54 -9.98 4.38
N ASP A 569 -38.13 -10.18 5.64
CA ASP A 569 -38.07 -9.10 6.63
C ASP A 569 -36.64 -8.82 7.17
N ARG A 570 -35.62 -9.52 6.69
CA ARG A 570 -34.24 -9.38 7.17
C ARG A 570 -33.27 -9.09 6.03
N LEU A 571 -32.45 -8.06 6.21
CA LEU A 571 -31.37 -7.70 5.29
C LEU A 571 -30.20 -8.69 5.45
N GLY A 572 -29.47 -8.94 4.36
CA GLY A 572 -28.20 -9.67 4.43
C GLY A 572 -27.04 -8.73 4.73
N TYR A 573 -25.84 -9.31 4.77
CA TYR A 573 -24.60 -8.58 5.05
C TYR A 573 -24.40 -7.37 4.13
N LEU A 574 -24.64 -7.52 2.83
CA LEU A 574 -24.45 -6.44 1.86
C LEU A 574 -25.39 -5.27 2.19
N GLN A 575 -26.70 -5.52 2.21
CA GLN A 575 -27.68 -4.43 2.36
C GLN A 575 -27.61 -3.77 3.74
N GLU A 576 -27.36 -4.54 4.80
CA GLU A 576 -27.26 -3.99 6.15
C GLU A 576 -25.99 -3.15 6.34
N THR A 577 -24.84 -3.59 5.81
CA THR A 577 -23.60 -2.82 5.89
C THR A 577 -23.72 -1.49 5.12
N ALA A 578 -24.32 -1.51 3.93
CA ALA A 578 -24.58 -0.28 3.17
C ALA A 578 -25.55 0.66 3.89
N LEU A 579 -26.56 0.13 4.56
CA LEU A 579 -27.52 0.91 5.34
C LEU A 579 -26.84 1.67 6.48
N TYR A 580 -26.01 1.00 7.28
CA TYR A 580 -25.31 1.65 8.40
C TYR A 580 -24.20 2.60 7.94
N ALA A 581 -23.49 2.27 6.85
CA ALA A 581 -22.57 3.22 6.22
C ALA A 581 -23.32 4.48 5.77
N LYS A 582 -24.49 4.33 5.15
CA LYS A 582 -25.34 5.46 4.78
C LYS A 582 -25.78 6.29 5.98
N PHE A 583 -26.22 5.66 7.07
CA PHE A 583 -26.58 6.37 8.30
C PHE A 583 -25.40 7.15 8.90
N ALA A 584 -24.18 6.60 8.85
CA ALA A 584 -22.97 7.30 9.27
C ALA A 584 -22.68 8.56 8.42
N ALA A 585 -22.88 8.49 7.09
CA ALA A 585 -22.76 9.66 6.21
C ALA A 585 -23.85 10.72 6.45
N ASP A 586 -25.07 10.26 6.67
CA ASP A 586 -26.26 11.12 6.81
C ASP A 586 -26.35 11.77 8.21
N ALA A 587 -25.70 11.21 9.22
CA ALA A 587 -25.64 11.74 10.58
C ALA A 587 -25.32 13.24 10.61
N SER A 588 -25.97 13.99 11.50
CA SER A 588 -25.92 15.46 11.48
C SER A 588 -24.52 16.01 11.83
N ASP A 589 -23.73 15.23 12.57
CA ASP A 589 -22.37 15.54 12.99
C ASP A 589 -21.29 14.82 12.15
N SER A 590 -21.70 14.10 11.10
CA SER A 590 -20.78 13.41 10.20
C SER A 590 -19.73 14.36 9.63
N THR A 591 -18.48 13.95 9.61
CA THR A 591 -17.35 14.73 9.07
C THR A 591 -17.20 14.46 7.57
N PRO A 592 -16.44 15.29 6.82
CA PRO A 592 -16.10 14.99 5.43
C PRO A 592 -15.45 13.61 5.27
N ASN A 593 -14.56 13.22 6.19
CA ASN A 593 -13.91 11.91 6.20
C ASN A 593 -14.93 10.76 6.29
N ILE A 594 -15.83 10.83 7.27
CA ILE A 594 -16.87 9.81 7.47
C ILE A 594 -17.75 9.70 6.23
N ARG A 595 -18.19 10.82 5.64
CA ARG A 595 -19.03 10.82 4.43
C ARG A 595 -18.32 10.17 3.25
N THR A 596 -17.13 10.63 2.90
CA THR A 596 -16.37 10.13 1.74
C THR A 596 -16.15 8.62 1.82
N HIS A 597 -15.75 8.13 2.99
CA HIS A 597 -15.47 6.70 3.17
C HIS A 597 -16.75 5.87 3.28
N SER A 598 -17.81 6.39 3.89
CA SER A 598 -19.13 5.75 3.89
C SER A 598 -19.74 5.64 2.48
N GLU A 599 -19.54 6.65 1.63
CA GLU A 599 -19.97 6.62 0.22
C GLU A 599 -19.17 5.57 -0.57
N SER A 600 -17.86 5.47 -0.31
CA SER A 600 -17.00 4.45 -0.91
C SER A 600 -17.46 3.03 -0.54
N VAL A 601 -17.77 2.78 0.74
CA VAL A 601 -18.32 1.50 1.21
C VAL A 601 -19.63 1.18 0.48
N GLN A 602 -20.55 2.14 0.36
CA GLN A 602 -21.82 1.94 -0.34
C GLN A 602 -21.63 1.56 -1.81
N VAL A 603 -20.70 2.22 -2.51
CA VAL A 603 -20.40 1.91 -3.93
C VAL A 603 -19.87 0.49 -4.09
N CYS A 604 -18.96 0.06 -3.23
CA CYS A 604 -18.41 -1.29 -3.31
C CYS A 604 -19.45 -2.36 -2.99
N ILE A 605 -20.29 -2.11 -1.99
CA ILE A 605 -21.40 -3.01 -1.69
C ILE A 605 -22.39 -3.07 -2.85
N GLN A 606 -22.64 -1.96 -3.55
CA GLN A 606 -23.52 -1.96 -4.73
C GLN A 606 -22.95 -2.81 -5.87
N ASN A 607 -21.62 -2.78 -6.09
CA ASN A 607 -20.96 -3.65 -7.06
C ASN A 607 -21.09 -5.12 -6.66
N MET A 608 -20.78 -5.42 -5.39
CA MET A 608 -20.87 -6.76 -4.83
C MET A 608 -22.30 -7.30 -4.92
N ASP A 609 -23.33 -6.51 -4.59
CA ASP A 609 -24.73 -6.90 -4.72
C ASP A 609 -25.06 -7.34 -6.15
N GLY A 610 -24.58 -6.60 -7.16
CA GLY A 610 -24.71 -6.98 -8.56
C GLY A 610 -24.03 -8.31 -8.90
N TRP A 611 -22.78 -8.52 -8.47
CA TRP A 611 -22.05 -9.76 -8.72
C TRP A 611 -22.64 -10.95 -7.95
N THR A 612 -23.05 -10.76 -6.70
CA THR A 612 -23.68 -11.78 -5.87
C THR A 612 -25.00 -12.26 -6.47
N ASN A 613 -25.84 -11.35 -7.00
CA ASN A 613 -27.06 -11.74 -7.70
C ASN A 613 -26.77 -12.58 -8.96
N GLU A 614 -25.74 -12.23 -9.73
CA GLU A 614 -25.35 -13.01 -10.91
C GLU A 614 -24.75 -14.36 -10.54
N ILE A 615 -23.94 -14.43 -9.47
CA ILE A 615 -23.43 -15.69 -8.92
C ILE A 615 -24.59 -16.60 -8.49
N LEU A 616 -25.58 -16.06 -7.76
CA LEU A 616 -26.75 -16.83 -7.34
C LEU A 616 -27.49 -17.42 -8.55
N ARG A 617 -27.74 -16.60 -9.58
CA ARG A 617 -28.38 -17.05 -10.81
C ARG A 617 -27.60 -18.18 -11.48
N LEU A 618 -26.27 -18.04 -11.61
CA LEU A 618 -25.40 -19.04 -12.22
C LEU A 618 -25.30 -20.31 -11.37
N ALA A 619 -25.25 -20.20 -10.04
CA ALA A 619 -25.19 -21.37 -9.15
C ALA A 619 -26.51 -22.17 -9.19
N LEU A 620 -27.67 -21.49 -9.24
CA LEU A 620 -28.98 -22.12 -9.42
C LEU A 620 -29.16 -22.78 -10.81
N GLU A 621 -28.45 -22.29 -11.82
CA GLU A 621 -28.36 -22.91 -13.15
C GLU A 621 -27.43 -24.13 -13.10
N LEU A 622 -26.26 -23.98 -12.51
CA LEU A 622 -25.26 -25.03 -12.35
C LEU A 622 -25.81 -26.23 -11.56
N SER A 623 -26.60 -25.99 -10.51
CA SER A 623 -27.20 -27.05 -9.67
C SER A 623 -28.11 -28.00 -10.46
N LYS A 624 -28.69 -27.54 -11.57
CA LYS A 624 -29.59 -28.32 -12.44
C LYS A 624 -28.93 -28.84 -13.70
N THR A 625 -27.75 -28.33 -14.04
CA THR A 625 -27.03 -28.67 -15.27
C THR A 625 -26.35 -30.04 -15.10
N PRO A 626 -26.43 -30.98 -16.06
CA PRO A 626 -25.66 -32.23 -16.03
C PRO A 626 -24.15 -31.96 -16.05
N MET A 627 -23.34 -32.82 -15.42
CA MET A 627 -21.89 -32.63 -15.40
C MET A 627 -21.26 -33.01 -16.76
N ASP A 628 -21.23 -32.05 -17.67
CA ASP A 628 -20.60 -32.14 -18.98
C ASP A 628 -20.06 -30.78 -19.45
N ALA A 629 -19.69 -30.69 -20.73
CA ALA A 629 -19.08 -29.48 -21.31
C ALA A 629 -20.00 -28.24 -21.27
N GLU A 630 -21.31 -28.39 -21.06
CA GLU A 630 -22.22 -27.25 -20.92
C GLU A 630 -21.97 -26.46 -19.62
N MET A 631 -21.34 -27.06 -18.61
CA MET A 631 -20.98 -26.37 -17.37
C MET A 631 -19.79 -25.42 -17.49
N GLU A 632 -18.85 -25.68 -18.42
CA GLU A 632 -17.60 -24.90 -18.57
C GLU A 632 -17.81 -23.38 -18.59
N PRO A 633 -18.71 -22.81 -19.42
CA PRO A 633 -18.93 -21.36 -19.44
C PRO A 633 -19.54 -20.83 -18.14
N ILE A 634 -20.41 -21.59 -17.47
CA ILE A 634 -21.04 -21.19 -16.20
C ILE A 634 -19.97 -21.11 -15.10
N ILE A 635 -19.11 -22.14 -15.01
CA ILE A 635 -18.04 -22.22 -14.01
C ILE A 635 -16.99 -21.12 -14.24
N ALA A 636 -16.60 -20.85 -15.50
CA ALA A 636 -15.67 -19.77 -15.81
C ALA A 636 -16.21 -18.39 -15.40
N GLN A 637 -17.51 -18.15 -15.60
CA GLN A 637 -18.14 -16.90 -15.19
C GLN A 637 -18.26 -16.80 -13.66
N LEU A 638 -18.66 -17.89 -12.98
CA LEU A 638 -18.65 -17.97 -11.51
C LEU A 638 -17.28 -17.68 -10.94
N SER A 639 -16.22 -18.28 -11.50
CA SER A 639 -14.84 -18.09 -11.07
C SER A 639 -14.42 -16.62 -11.15
N THR A 640 -14.76 -15.95 -12.25
CA THR A 640 -14.47 -14.52 -12.45
C THR A 640 -15.21 -13.66 -11.42
N LEU A 641 -16.51 -13.90 -11.23
CA LEU A 641 -17.33 -13.12 -10.29
C LEU A 641 -16.92 -13.35 -8.83
N GLY A 642 -16.55 -14.59 -8.47
CA GLY A 642 -16.03 -14.91 -7.13
C GLY A 642 -14.77 -14.11 -6.80
N ASN A 643 -13.83 -14.01 -7.75
CA ASN A 643 -12.63 -13.19 -7.57
C ASN A 643 -12.97 -11.70 -7.47
N ASN A 644 -13.89 -11.21 -8.30
CA ASN A 644 -14.33 -9.82 -8.24
C ASN A 644 -15.00 -9.47 -6.90
N LEU A 645 -15.75 -10.39 -6.29
CA LEU A 645 -16.37 -10.16 -4.98
C LEU A 645 -15.34 -9.81 -3.91
N VAL A 646 -14.16 -10.45 -3.91
CA VAL A 646 -13.10 -10.18 -2.93
C VAL A 646 -12.26 -8.98 -3.36
N HIS A 647 -11.63 -9.10 -4.52
CA HIS A 647 -10.55 -8.19 -4.93
C HIS A 647 -11.02 -7.03 -5.81
N GLY A 648 -12.25 -7.08 -6.30
CA GLY A 648 -12.73 -6.21 -7.36
C GLY A 648 -12.10 -6.51 -8.72
N ILE A 649 -12.34 -5.61 -9.66
CA ILE A 649 -11.82 -5.64 -11.02
C ILE A 649 -11.40 -4.24 -11.44
N ASP A 650 -10.25 -4.12 -12.09
CA ASP A 650 -9.83 -2.87 -12.72
C ASP A 650 -10.52 -2.75 -14.09
N GLU A 651 -11.81 -2.41 -14.09
CA GLU A 651 -12.62 -2.29 -15.31
C GLU A 651 -12.05 -1.23 -16.27
N ASN A 652 -11.48 -0.15 -15.72
CA ASN A 652 -11.00 0.97 -16.52
C ASN A 652 -9.52 0.83 -16.97
N GLY A 653 -8.82 -0.22 -16.52
CA GLY A 653 -7.45 -0.57 -16.91
C GLY A 653 -6.37 0.37 -16.37
N ASN A 654 -6.59 1.06 -15.25
CA ASN A 654 -5.63 2.00 -14.65
C ASN A 654 -4.62 1.33 -13.70
N GLY A 655 -4.72 0.02 -13.51
CA GLY A 655 -3.95 -0.79 -12.58
C GLY A 655 -4.23 -0.48 -11.11
N LEU A 656 -5.43 -0.01 -10.77
CA LEU A 656 -5.97 0.13 -9.42
C LEU A 656 -7.43 -0.30 -9.36
N VAL A 657 -7.82 -0.92 -8.26
CA VAL A 657 -9.23 -1.12 -7.92
C VAL A 657 -9.66 0.03 -7.02
N SER A 658 -10.53 0.91 -7.53
CA SER A 658 -10.97 2.12 -6.83
C SER A 658 -12.41 1.98 -6.31
N PRO A 659 -12.83 2.75 -5.30
CA PRO A 659 -14.21 2.75 -4.80
C PRO A 659 -15.19 3.42 -5.77
N VAL A 660 -15.29 2.89 -6.98
CA VAL A 660 -16.14 3.38 -8.08
C VAL A 660 -17.03 2.25 -8.58
N ALA A 661 -18.12 2.64 -9.25
CA ALA A 661 -19.04 1.67 -9.82
C ALA A 661 -18.31 0.74 -10.79
N GLY A 662 -18.56 -0.57 -10.66
CA GLY A 662 -18.00 -1.63 -11.47
C GLY A 662 -16.63 -2.15 -11.04
N GLU A 663 -15.93 -1.49 -10.11
CA GLU A 663 -14.54 -1.87 -9.78
C GLU A 663 -14.38 -2.55 -8.43
N CYS A 664 -14.75 -1.92 -7.33
CA CYS A 664 -14.36 -2.42 -6.02
C CYS A 664 -15.20 -3.58 -5.48
N GLY A 665 -14.53 -4.49 -4.79
CA GLY A 665 -15.11 -5.60 -4.01
C GLY A 665 -14.88 -5.44 -2.50
N ALA A 666 -14.87 -6.57 -1.78
CA ALA A 666 -14.82 -6.64 -0.33
C ALA A 666 -13.56 -6.01 0.27
N ASP A 667 -12.39 -6.20 -0.35
CA ASP A 667 -11.10 -5.66 0.15
C ASP A 667 -11.16 -4.13 0.27
N THR A 668 -11.61 -3.46 -0.79
CA THR A 668 -11.75 -2.00 -0.81
C THR A 668 -12.86 -1.53 0.14
N ALA A 669 -13.99 -2.24 0.21
CA ALA A 669 -15.06 -1.92 1.15
C ALA A 669 -14.55 -1.99 2.61
N TYR A 670 -13.82 -3.06 2.94
CA TYR A 670 -13.23 -3.27 4.25
C TYR A 670 -12.29 -2.13 4.62
N GLU A 671 -11.36 -1.76 3.74
CA GLU A 671 -10.42 -0.66 4.01
C GLU A 671 -11.13 0.67 4.27
N HIS A 672 -12.10 1.03 3.41
CA HIS A 672 -12.84 2.27 3.56
C HIS A 672 -13.73 2.29 4.81
N ALA A 673 -14.25 1.16 5.26
CA ALA A 673 -14.99 1.10 6.51
C ALA A 673 -14.13 1.48 7.72
N TYR A 674 -12.87 1.07 7.77
CA TYR A 674 -11.96 1.43 8.86
C TYR A 674 -11.51 2.90 8.78
N PHE A 675 -11.35 3.47 7.58
CA PHE A 675 -11.08 4.90 7.45
C PHE A 675 -12.19 5.81 7.99
N MET A 676 -13.43 5.31 8.09
CA MET A 676 -14.50 6.04 8.78
C MET A 676 -14.14 6.33 10.26
N ALA A 677 -13.26 5.53 10.87
CA ALA A 677 -12.81 5.65 12.26
C ALA A 677 -11.62 6.60 12.48
N ASP A 678 -11.04 7.18 11.44
CA ASP A 678 -9.87 8.05 11.58
C ASP A 678 -10.21 9.34 12.33
N MET A 679 -9.43 9.63 13.38
CA MET A 679 -9.62 10.78 14.27
C MET A 679 -8.54 11.84 14.01
N PRO A 680 -8.87 12.96 13.32
CA PRO A 680 -7.95 14.09 13.23
C PRO A 680 -7.74 14.73 14.60
N LEU A 681 -6.49 15.03 14.95
CA LEU A 681 -6.09 15.63 16.22
C LEU A 681 -6.01 17.14 16.10
N TYR A 682 -6.63 17.88 17.03
CA TYR A 682 -6.65 19.35 17.03
C TYR A 682 -6.04 19.91 18.31
N ILE A 683 -5.65 21.17 18.26
CA ILE A 683 -5.10 21.89 19.41
C ILE A 683 -6.20 22.17 20.44
N GLY A 684 -5.89 21.86 21.71
CA GLY A 684 -6.72 22.11 22.87
C GLY A 684 -7.59 20.92 23.29
N LEU A 685 -8.38 21.15 24.33
CA LEU A 685 -9.22 20.15 25.00
C LEU A 685 -10.59 19.98 24.31
N ASN A 686 -11.10 18.74 24.31
CA ASN A 686 -12.44 18.35 23.85
C ASN A 686 -12.78 18.85 22.43
N ARG A 687 -11.83 18.74 21.51
CA ARG A 687 -12.00 19.20 20.14
C ARG A 687 -12.84 18.22 19.34
N ILE A 688 -13.95 18.69 18.77
CA ILE A 688 -14.80 17.89 17.87
C ILE A 688 -14.43 18.28 16.43
N PRO A 689 -14.10 17.32 15.55
CA PRO A 689 -13.87 17.61 14.14
C PRO A 689 -15.11 18.26 13.50
N PRO A 690 -14.94 19.29 12.65
CA PRO A 690 -16.08 19.98 12.05
C PRO A 690 -16.86 19.05 11.10
N SER A 691 -18.19 19.09 11.17
CA SER A 691 -19.06 18.29 10.29
C SER A 691 -18.96 18.71 8.83
N GLY A 692 -18.62 19.99 8.57
CA GLY A 692 -18.58 20.57 7.23
C GLY A 692 -19.95 20.63 6.53
N LYS A 693 -21.05 20.45 7.27
CA LYS A 693 -22.44 20.62 6.81
C LYS A 693 -22.96 22.04 7.04
#